data_AF-A0A6F9D8C0-F1
#
_entry.id   AF-A0A6F9D8C0-F1
#
_cell.length_a   1.000
_cell.length_b   1.000
_cell.length_c   1.000
_cell.angle_alpha   90.00
_cell.angle_beta   90.00
_cell.angle_gamma   90.00
#
_symmetry.space_group_name_H-M   'P 1'
#
loop_
_entity.id
_entity.type
_entity.pdbx_description
1 polymer ?
#
loop_
_entity_poly.entity_id
_entity_poly.type
_entity_poly.pdbx_seq_one_letter_code
_entity_poly.pdbx_strand_id
1 'polypeptide(L)'
;MKKLECLMIFSTLLLKCAFADVYLHNLRGSNNRWNENGRNRNNANRMFDSQNNARGGYNVGSLYYYVGSKLQLEWTNQHSCYNENNHCDIVLQYMCGPQVRDGTSTSTIPSNPAQCENLDCNEDRRYGMHEDFYHYQNCRLRKRNGGLYTASENVREYASSTRQNQKANRYGYECAEERDYYPNWHPSPWKDIAILTNDVSRCAMYQNESQNVKERYACKVDPAFLYQYSNKNPPDNKYIPITEAECNTFVYEVNGESKLGEWTRYPAHGIAAPNCVESQYSRDNHLGNTVGGQTINYNWTIPDSVNEHCTLRIRYNITTGDYDRDNTTSIHNNRRARDGPGPDLWTQFGLTSDVGLNRGYKLKDNPQVDIFNNEKFKLQLAITTEQYGRTFQDRSHTFAIRPRPPSISSDAQIVNVNVRGKRGNIVQVYPAVEYDFVPNTAVVQKDGYVHYQWTGSDNNPGNNDGQGRASTDRSNVVMIKSAVYTEGSPSTYKTGTYGQLGSSYPSHLTNASLGGLIAEDMKALSILRDHLGGDMDELNDAGTYFDLGPRKVTQSGNYNYMCTRNNNFSNRSQKGKLVVTDAAFANEYIGALGGSVSVPNTGGGTSTEVVAPPGALTQGQLIGLSETTQSDITVVVHAPNSDYVSDFVKLEPEGKISSDSAMLTLKIKLNGDLPSLYVPEVYMSADGTNTWNKLALDEHQSGYVSFRTDSGGHYVVSKSVDAGPMAGLILGVIVGVLLLVGIIVLLKKNRNILASYKNKV
;
A
#
# COMPACT_ATOMS: atom_id res chain seq x y z
N MET A 1 -18.33 61.78 -14.28
CA MET A 1 -18.66 60.43 -13.76
C MET A 1 -17.98 59.36 -14.62
N LYS A 2 -16.65 59.26 -14.51
CA LYS A 2 -15.82 58.23 -15.15
C LYS A 2 -14.79 57.81 -14.13
N LYS A 3 -15.15 56.90 -13.20
CA LYS A 3 -14.22 56.31 -12.22
C LYS A 3 -14.80 55.13 -11.42
N LEU A 4 -15.85 54.45 -11.88
CA LEU A 4 -16.47 53.35 -11.14
C LEU A 4 -16.64 52.02 -11.93
N GLU A 5 -16.06 51.90 -13.12
CA GLU A 5 -16.14 50.65 -13.93
C GLU A 5 -14.84 49.84 -13.94
N CYS A 6 -13.74 50.33 -13.35
CA CYS A 6 -12.47 49.59 -13.31
C CYS A 6 -12.29 48.67 -12.10
N LEU A 7 -13.22 48.62 -11.14
CA LEU A 7 -13.04 47.80 -9.92
C LEU A 7 -13.68 46.40 -9.99
N MET A 8 -14.47 46.08 -11.03
CA MET A 8 -15.14 44.78 -11.17
C MET A 8 -14.45 43.78 -12.12
N ILE A 9 -13.27 44.12 -12.64
CA ILE A 9 -12.51 43.24 -13.56
C ILE A 9 -11.26 42.66 -12.88
N PHE A 10 -10.90 43.11 -11.67
CA PHE A 10 -9.70 42.63 -10.97
C PHE A 10 -9.92 41.46 -9.99
N SER A 11 -11.16 41.02 -9.75
CA SER A 11 -11.46 39.87 -8.87
C SER A 11 -11.67 38.54 -9.61
N THR A 12 -11.63 38.49 -10.94
CA THR A 12 -11.84 37.28 -11.74
C THR A 12 -10.56 36.63 -12.28
N LEU A 13 -9.39 37.14 -11.86
CA LEU A 13 -8.06 36.64 -12.26
C LEU A 13 -7.28 36.01 -11.09
N LEU A 14 -7.97 35.49 -10.08
CA LEU A 14 -7.35 34.53 -9.15
C LEU A 14 -7.11 33.23 -9.92
N LEU A 15 -5.83 32.95 -10.18
CA LEU A 15 -5.35 31.68 -10.74
C LEU A 15 -6.05 30.50 -10.04
N LYS A 16 -6.95 29.84 -10.78
CA LYS A 16 -7.75 28.68 -10.36
C LYS A 16 -6.88 27.41 -10.29
N CYS A 17 -5.90 27.36 -9.41
CA CYS A 17 -5.14 26.13 -9.15
C CYS A 17 -4.91 26.00 -7.65
N ALA A 18 -5.83 25.33 -6.94
CA ALA A 18 -5.45 24.71 -5.68
C ALA A 18 -4.60 23.50 -6.06
N PHE A 19 -3.27 23.55 -5.94
CA PHE A 19 -2.49 22.32 -6.03
C PHE A 19 -2.75 21.54 -4.75
N ALA A 20 -3.15 20.29 -4.89
CA ALA A 20 -3.13 19.37 -3.80
C ALA A 20 -2.43 18.13 -4.22
N ASP A 21 -1.58 17.62 -3.36
CA ASP A 21 -0.47 16.86 -3.86
C ASP A 21 -0.43 15.44 -3.30
N VAL A 22 0.01 14.48 -4.11
CA VAL A 22 0.39 13.13 -3.69
C VAL A 22 1.83 12.86 -4.14
N TYR A 23 2.71 12.43 -3.22
CA TYR A 23 4.13 12.20 -3.52
C TYR A 23 4.55 10.81 -3.12
N LEU A 24 4.99 10.01 -4.10
CA LEU A 24 5.60 8.71 -3.83
C LEU A 24 6.98 8.91 -3.22
N HIS A 25 7.31 8.19 -2.15
CA HIS A 25 8.59 8.25 -1.46
C HIS A 25 9.37 6.94 -1.54
N ASN A 26 8.67 5.80 -1.44
CA ASN A 26 9.19 4.49 -1.78
C ASN A 26 8.12 3.70 -2.56
N LEU A 27 8.31 3.25 -3.79
CA LEU A 27 9.41 3.61 -4.70
C LEU A 27 9.50 5.12 -4.92
N ARG A 28 10.69 5.61 -5.24
CA ARG A 28 10.93 7.05 -5.44
C ARG A 28 10.06 7.60 -6.57
N GLY A 29 9.13 8.50 -6.22
CA GLY A 29 8.31 9.25 -7.17
C GLY A 29 9.13 10.18 -8.06
N SER A 30 8.90 10.15 -9.36
CA SER A 30 9.57 11.04 -10.30
C SER A 30 8.93 12.42 -10.32
N ASN A 31 7.61 12.54 -10.20
CA ASN A 31 6.88 13.80 -10.40
C ASN A 31 7.30 14.52 -11.71
N ASN A 32 7.51 13.78 -12.80
CA ASN A 32 8.10 14.25 -14.08
C ASN A 32 9.56 14.76 -14.03
N ARG A 33 10.24 14.63 -12.89
CA ARG A 33 11.64 15.01 -12.72
C ARG A 33 12.57 13.95 -13.29
N TRP A 34 13.70 14.39 -13.86
CA TRP A 34 14.79 13.50 -14.26
C TRP A 34 16.14 14.22 -14.24
N ASN A 35 16.98 13.86 -13.27
CA ASN A 35 18.36 14.33 -13.12
C ASN A 35 18.58 15.85 -13.22
N GLU A 36 17.66 16.64 -12.68
CA GLU A 36 17.62 18.11 -12.83
C GLU A 36 18.30 18.79 -11.62
N ASN A 37 19.03 19.90 -11.83
CA ASN A 37 19.70 20.64 -10.74
C ASN A 37 18.75 21.59 -9.99
N GLY A 38 17.74 22.14 -10.67
CA GLY A 38 16.79 23.07 -10.05
C GLY A 38 15.89 22.41 -9.00
N ARG A 39 15.35 23.20 -8.05
CA ARG A 39 14.41 22.67 -7.03
C ARG A 39 13.08 22.20 -7.61
N ASN A 40 12.62 22.88 -8.65
CA ASN A 40 11.42 22.50 -9.40
C ASN A 40 11.80 21.50 -10.50
N ARG A 41 10.84 20.67 -10.91
CA ARG A 41 10.90 19.96 -12.18
C ARG A 41 10.98 20.97 -13.35
N ASN A 42 11.75 20.70 -14.40
CA ASN A 42 11.83 21.65 -15.52
C ASN A 42 10.64 21.57 -16.47
N ASN A 43 10.00 20.39 -16.57
CA ASN A 43 8.89 20.16 -17.49
C ASN A 43 7.76 19.34 -16.85
N ALA A 44 6.64 19.99 -16.55
CA ALA A 44 5.46 19.32 -16.01
C ALA A 44 4.73 18.40 -17.01
N ASN A 45 5.02 18.53 -18.31
CA ASN A 45 4.36 17.79 -19.38
C ASN A 45 5.19 16.60 -19.88
N ARG A 46 6.26 16.24 -19.18
CA ARG A 46 7.26 15.28 -19.66
C ARG A 46 6.66 13.89 -19.89
N MET A 47 6.01 13.33 -18.87
CA MET A 47 5.56 11.93 -18.82
C MET A 47 4.06 11.78 -18.54
N PHE A 48 3.54 12.50 -17.55
CA PHE A 48 2.18 12.35 -17.06
C PHE A 48 1.71 13.63 -16.36
N ASP A 49 0.41 13.84 -16.24
CA ASP A 49 -0.15 14.98 -15.54
C ASP A 49 -0.27 14.70 -14.05
N SER A 50 0.80 15.03 -13.31
CA SER A 50 0.87 14.82 -11.86
C SER A 50 -0.20 15.59 -11.07
N GLN A 51 -0.62 16.76 -11.55
CA GLN A 51 -1.35 17.77 -10.78
C GLN A 51 -0.68 18.19 -9.45
N ASN A 52 0.59 17.83 -9.25
CA ASN A 52 1.37 18.10 -8.04
C ASN A 52 2.22 19.37 -8.15
N ASN A 53 2.65 19.92 -7.01
CA ASN A 53 3.69 20.94 -6.92
C ASN A 53 4.97 20.55 -7.67
N ALA A 54 5.56 21.51 -8.38
CA ALA A 54 6.77 21.31 -9.16
C ALA A 54 8.01 20.92 -8.32
N ARG A 55 8.02 21.18 -7.01
CA ARG A 55 9.15 20.86 -6.12
C ARG A 55 9.22 19.40 -5.65
N GLY A 56 8.14 18.64 -5.85
CA GLY A 56 8.10 17.22 -5.51
C GLY A 56 8.99 16.36 -6.41
N GLY A 57 9.11 15.08 -6.05
CA GLY A 57 9.85 14.09 -6.82
C GLY A 57 11.36 14.06 -6.57
N TYR A 58 11.98 12.99 -7.07
CA TYR A 58 13.39 12.64 -6.95
C TYR A 58 14.11 12.70 -8.31
N ASN A 59 15.44 12.83 -8.30
CA ASN A 59 16.20 12.97 -9.55
C ASN A 59 16.32 11.65 -10.32
N VAL A 60 16.53 10.57 -9.60
CA VAL A 60 16.70 9.21 -10.11
C VAL A 60 16.16 8.24 -9.06
N GLY A 61 15.77 7.04 -9.51
CA GLY A 61 15.14 6.06 -8.63
C GLY A 61 15.08 4.64 -9.18
N SER A 62 15.90 4.30 -10.18
CA SER A 62 15.86 2.98 -10.80
C SER A 62 16.50 1.92 -9.90
N LEU A 63 15.71 0.91 -9.55
CA LEU A 63 16.05 -0.19 -8.64
C LEU A 63 15.51 -1.50 -9.21
N TYR A 64 15.84 -2.64 -8.61
CA TYR A 64 15.19 -3.91 -8.95
C TYR A 64 14.70 -4.66 -7.71
N TYR A 65 13.70 -5.53 -7.90
CA TYR A 65 13.14 -6.34 -6.83
C TYR A 65 12.90 -7.77 -7.29
N TYR A 66 13.04 -8.72 -6.37
CA TYR A 66 12.79 -10.12 -6.65
C TYR A 66 11.32 -10.49 -6.49
N VAL A 67 10.83 -11.38 -7.35
CA VAL A 67 9.51 -12.00 -7.20
C VAL A 67 9.32 -12.56 -5.79
N GLY A 68 8.18 -12.24 -5.17
CA GLY A 68 7.80 -12.65 -3.82
C GLY A 68 8.49 -11.88 -2.68
N SER A 69 9.41 -10.95 -2.97
CA SER A 69 9.97 -10.08 -1.93
C SER A 69 8.94 -9.06 -1.42
N LYS A 70 9.12 -8.58 -0.19
CA LYS A 70 8.24 -7.60 0.47
C LYS A 70 8.84 -6.21 0.35
N LEU A 71 8.09 -5.28 -0.21
CA LEU A 71 8.48 -3.88 -0.40
C LEU A 71 7.45 -2.97 0.26
N GLN A 72 7.89 -2.17 1.24
CA GLN A 72 7.03 -1.16 1.84
C GLN A 72 6.91 0.04 0.89
N LEU A 73 5.75 0.21 0.28
CA LEU A 73 5.40 1.42 -0.45
C LEU A 73 5.07 2.53 0.54
N GLU A 74 5.46 3.76 0.23
CA GLU A 74 5.26 4.92 1.09
C GLU A 74 5.00 6.18 0.28
N TRP A 75 4.06 6.99 0.74
CA TRP A 75 3.72 8.27 0.14
C TRP A 75 3.24 9.29 1.18
N THR A 76 3.13 10.53 0.72
CA THR A 76 2.43 11.60 1.42
C THR A 76 1.31 12.13 0.55
N ASN A 77 0.21 12.55 1.16
CA ASN A 77 -0.90 13.22 0.50
C ASN A 77 -1.30 14.46 1.29
N GLN A 78 -1.54 15.57 0.61
CA GLN A 78 -1.83 16.84 1.26
C GLN A 78 -3.21 16.85 1.91
N HIS A 79 -4.22 16.33 1.24
CA HIS A 79 -5.57 16.23 1.78
C HIS A 79 -5.73 15.00 2.65
N SER A 80 -6.73 15.00 3.52
CA SER A 80 -6.99 13.89 4.42
C SER A 80 -7.48 12.64 3.70
N CYS A 81 -7.32 11.49 4.35
CA CYS A 81 -8.06 10.27 4.08
C CYS A 81 -8.62 9.78 5.41
N TYR A 82 -9.78 9.11 5.35
CA TYR A 82 -10.48 8.65 6.54
C TYR A 82 -10.77 9.79 7.55
N ASN A 83 -11.16 10.93 7.01
CA ASN A 83 -11.54 12.15 7.73
C ASN A 83 -12.89 12.62 7.16
N GLU A 84 -13.71 13.29 7.96
CA GLU A 84 -15.03 13.82 7.58
C GLU A 84 -14.99 14.81 6.40
N ASN A 85 -13.83 15.41 6.12
CA ASN A 85 -13.69 16.45 5.10
C ASN A 85 -13.79 15.96 3.65
N ASN A 86 -13.48 14.69 3.37
CA ASN A 86 -13.51 14.19 1.99
C ASN A 86 -13.76 12.68 1.89
N HIS A 87 -14.23 12.28 0.71
CA HIS A 87 -14.08 10.91 0.22
C HIS A 87 -12.69 10.77 -0.41
N CYS A 88 -11.98 9.71 -0.06
CA CYS A 88 -10.62 9.43 -0.50
C CYS A 88 -10.51 7.99 -1.01
N ASP A 89 -9.95 7.84 -2.21
CA ASP A 89 -9.50 6.56 -2.75
C ASP A 89 -8.03 6.69 -3.20
N ILE A 90 -7.13 5.93 -2.58
CA ILE A 90 -5.75 5.73 -3.05
C ILE A 90 -5.72 4.46 -3.88
N VAL A 91 -5.31 4.58 -5.14
CA VAL A 91 -5.20 3.45 -6.08
C VAL A 91 -3.73 3.22 -6.42
N LEU A 92 -3.20 2.06 -6.06
CA LEU A 92 -1.83 1.64 -6.35
C LEU A 92 -1.82 0.67 -7.53
N GLN A 93 -1.01 0.97 -8.54
CA GLN A 93 -0.94 0.22 -9.78
C GLN A 93 0.50 0.09 -10.27
N TYR A 94 0.77 -0.94 -11.06
CA TYR A 94 2.04 -1.06 -11.78
C TYR A 94 1.80 -1.45 -13.24
N MET A 95 2.80 -1.17 -14.06
CA MET A 95 2.84 -1.56 -15.46
C MET A 95 4.26 -2.02 -15.78
N CYS A 96 4.39 -3.05 -16.61
CA CYS A 96 5.66 -3.50 -17.14
C CYS A 96 5.58 -3.67 -18.65
N GLY A 97 6.64 -3.36 -19.37
CA GLY A 97 6.70 -3.52 -20.82
C GLY A 97 8.03 -3.07 -21.40
N PRO A 98 8.47 -3.62 -22.55
CA PRO A 98 9.81 -3.41 -23.11
C PRO A 98 10.14 -1.95 -23.48
N GLN A 99 9.12 -1.10 -23.54
CA GLN A 99 9.25 0.29 -23.92
C GLN A 99 9.12 1.26 -22.74
N VAL A 100 8.76 0.76 -21.54
CA VAL A 100 8.68 1.56 -20.31
C VAL A 100 10.07 2.07 -19.93
N ARG A 101 10.25 3.39 -19.82
CA ARG A 101 11.55 4.01 -19.60
C ARG A 101 11.44 5.42 -19.02
N ASP A 102 12.45 5.79 -18.23
CA ASP A 102 12.64 7.18 -17.83
C ASP A 102 13.21 8.02 -18.98
N GLY A 103 14.02 7.47 -19.89
CA GLY A 103 14.70 8.23 -20.95
C GLY A 103 15.86 9.09 -20.45
N THR A 104 16.45 9.89 -21.35
CA THR A 104 17.64 10.72 -21.08
C THR A 104 17.41 12.22 -21.29
N SER A 105 16.15 12.63 -21.42
CA SER A 105 15.74 14.01 -21.65
C SER A 105 14.61 14.42 -20.71
N THR A 106 14.57 15.72 -20.41
CA THR A 106 13.47 16.38 -19.70
C THR A 106 12.39 16.87 -20.65
N SER A 107 12.61 16.77 -21.97
CA SER A 107 11.63 17.16 -22.98
C SER A 107 10.48 16.16 -23.07
N THR A 108 9.29 16.64 -23.42
CA THR A 108 8.14 15.78 -23.70
C THR A 108 8.35 15.03 -25.01
N ILE A 109 8.10 13.72 -25.02
CA ILE A 109 8.15 12.89 -26.22
C ILE A 109 7.29 13.50 -27.35
N PRO A 110 7.71 13.54 -28.63
CA PRO A 110 6.91 14.13 -29.71
C PRO A 110 5.60 13.38 -29.98
N SER A 111 4.58 14.08 -30.50
CA SER A 111 3.33 13.41 -30.98
C SER A 111 3.38 13.10 -32.46
N ASN A 112 4.23 13.82 -33.20
CA ASN A 112 4.49 13.59 -34.61
C ASN A 112 5.71 12.67 -34.77
N PRO A 113 5.56 11.44 -35.28
CA PRO A 113 6.67 10.52 -35.47
C PRO A 113 7.81 11.08 -36.33
N ALA A 114 7.54 12.05 -37.22
CA ALA A 114 8.58 12.71 -38.01
C ALA A 114 9.62 13.49 -37.18
N GLN A 115 9.37 13.72 -35.88
CA GLN A 115 10.29 14.37 -34.95
C GLN A 115 11.07 13.36 -34.07
N CYS A 116 10.80 12.07 -34.24
CA CYS A 116 11.43 10.98 -33.52
C CYS A 116 12.48 10.29 -34.40
N GLU A 117 13.46 9.65 -33.78
CA GLU A 117 14.45 8.84 -34.50
C GLU A 117 13.76 7.75 -35.33
N ASN A 118 14.23 7.54 -36.56
CA ASN A 118 13.69 6.55 -37.51
C ASN A 118 12.17 6.65 -37.76
N LEU A 119 11.57 7.82 -37.53
CA LEU A 119 10.12 8.03 -37.62
C LEU A 119 9.32 7.18 -36.61
N ASP A 120 9.94 6.77 -35.50
CA ASP A 120 9.30 5.93 -34.47
C ASP A 120 9.61 6.44 -33.06
N CYS A 121 8.61 7.03 -32.43
CA CYS A 121 8.74 7.53 -31.07
C CYS A 121 8.80 6.40 -30.01
N ASN A 122 8.29 5.22 -30.32
CA ASN A 122 8.35 4.11 -29.37
C ASN A 122 9.78 3.62 -29.14
N GLU A 123 10.64 3.71 -30.15
CA GLU A 123 12.04 3.30 -30.08
C GLU A 123 13.03 4.45 -29.80
N ASP A 124 12.57 5.70 -29.84
CA ASP A 124 13.39 6.86 -29.45
C ASP A 124 13.60 6.92 -27.93
N ARG A 125 14.72 6.33 -27.47
CA ARG A 125 15.06 6.19 -26.05
C ARG A 125 15.50 7.50 -25.38
N ARG A 126 15.64 8.60 -26.14
CA ARG A 126 15.95 9.91 -25.55
C ARG A 126 14.83 10.40 -24.65
N TYR A 127 13.59 10.10 -25.00
CA TYR A 127 12.42 10.51 -24.24
C TYR A 127 11.97 9.43 -23.27
N GLY A 128 11.48 9.86 -22.11
CA GLY A 128 10.76 8.96 -21.23
C GLY A 128 9.41 8.57 -21.82
N MET A 129 8.98 7.35 -21.53
CA MET A 129 7.72 6.79 -22.01
C MET A 129 7.24 5.71 -21.04
N HIS A 130 6.04 5.85 -20.47
CA HIS A 130 5.41 4.80 -19.67
C HIS A 130 4.40 4.05 -20.56
N GLU A 131 3.40 4.76 -21.08
CA GLU A 131 2.48 4.23 -22.09
C GLU A 131 3.03 4.45 -23.50
N ASP A 132 2.82 3.49 -24.40
CA ASP A 132 3.30 3.57 -25.77
C ASP A 132 2.49 4.55 -26.64
N PHE A 133 3.08 4.89 -27.80
CA PHE A 133 2.49 5.79 -28.78
C PHE A 133 1.07 5.36 -29.18
N TYR A 134 0.86 4.08 -29.53
CA TYR A 134 -0.43 3.61 -30.04
C TYR A 134 -1.51 3.62 -28.97
N HIS A 135 -1.16 3.32 -27.72
CA HIS A 135 -2.06 3.47 -26.57
C HIS A 135 -2.55 4.93 -26.45
N TYR A 136 -1.62 5.89 -26.51
CA TYR A 136 -1.95 7.31 -26.45
C TYR A 136 -2.75 7.79 -27.67
N GLN A 137 -2.34 7.40 -28.88
CA GLN A 137 -3.04 7.78 -30.11
C GLN A 137 -4.47 7.25 -30.10
N ASN A 138 -4.69 6.02 -29.64
CA ASN A 138 -6.02 5.46 -29.47
C ASN A 138 -6.83 6.34 -28.51
N CYS A 139 -6.30 6.68 -27.33
CA CYS A 139 -6.98 7.58 -26.39
C CYS A 139 -7.29 8.96 -26.98
N ARG A 140 -6.37 9.57 -27.74
CA ARG A 140 -6.62 10.88 -28.36
C ARG A 140 -7.71 10.81 -29.43
N LEU A 141 -7.74 9.73 -30.20
CA LEU A 141 -8.65 9.55 -31.34
C LEU A 141 -9.94 8.80 -30.98
N ARG A 142 -10.13 8.40 -29.72
CA ARG A 142 -11.32 7.69 -29.23
C ARG A 142 -12.32 8.66 -28.61
N LYS A 143 -13.61 8.43 -28.87
CA LYS A 143 -14.70 9.15 -28.19
C LYS A 143 -14.54 8.94 -26.68
N ARG A 144 -14.71 9.99 -25.89
CA ARG A 144 -14.75 9.83 -24.43
C ARG A 144 -16.01 9.10 -24.01
N ASN A 145 -15.95 8.49 -22.83
CA ASN A 145 -17.12 8.05 -22.12
C ASN A 145 -17.92 9.27 -21.64
N GLY A 146 -19.14 9.42 -22.14
CA GLY A 146 -20.05 10.50 -21.78
C GLY A 146 -20.72 10.34 -20.42
N GLY A 147 -20.46 9.22 -19.70
CA GLY A 147 -21.19 8.82 -18.49
C GLY A 147 -20.86 9.60 -17.20
N LEU A 148 -19.76 10.36 -17.14
CA LEU A 148 -19.40 11.09 -15.92
C LEU A 148 -19.99 12.48 -15.80
N TYR A 149 -20.16 12.86 -14.55
CA TYR A 149 -20.39 14.24 -14.15
C TYR A 149 -19.13 15.10 -14.44
N THR A 150 -19.34 16.19 -15.15
CA THR A 150 -18.36 17.18 -15.62
C THR A 150 -18.53 18.52 -14.92
N ALA A 151 -19.47 18.63 -13.96
CA ALA A 151 -19.81 19.87 -13.29
C ALA A 151 -20.16 21.00 -14.28
N SER A 152 -19.61 22.20 -14.09
CA SER A 152 -19.80 23.33 -15.02
C SER A 152 -18.89 23.28 -16.25
N GLU A 153 -18.04 22.25 -16.40
CA GLU A 153 -16.96 22.28 -17.38
C GLU A 153 -17.39 21.87 -18.79
N ASN A 154 -16.85 22.60 -19.78
CA ASN A 154 -17.07 22.29 -21.18
C ASN A 154 -16.00 21.33 -21.73
N VAL A 155 -16.21 20.03 -21.49
CA VAL A 155 -15.32 18.95 -21.94
C VAL A 155 -15.57 18.59 -23.40
N ARG A 156 -14.49 18.33 -24.16
CA ARG A 156 -14.56 17.91 -25.58
C ARG A 156 -15.06 16.45 -25.71
N GLU A 157 -15.21 15.96 -26.93
CA GLU A 157 -15.84 14.64 -27.20
C GLU A 157 -14.88 13.44 -27.20
N TYR A 158 -13.58 13.65 -26.97
CA TYR A 158 -12.55 12.60 -27.07
C TYR A 158 -11.84 12.34 -25.74
N ALA A 159 -11.35 11.11 -25.54
CA ALA A 159 -10.91 10.58 -24.25
C ALA A 159 -9.63 11.24 -23.68
N SER A 160 -8.87 11.97 -24.49
CA SER A 160 -7.81 12.84 -23.98
C SER A 160 -8.31 14.12 -23.28
N SER A 161 -9.62 14.39 -23.34
CA SER A 161 -10.28 15.50 -22.65
C SER A 161 -11.16 15.02 -21.50
N THR A 162 -10.88 15.53 -20.30
CA THR A 162 -11.65 15.26 -19.08
C THR A 162 -12.05 16.56 -18.39
N ARG A 163 -12.77 16.49 -17.25
CA ARG A 163 -13.07 17.65 -16.41
C ARG A 163 -11.80 18.40 -15.98
N GLN A 164 -10.75 17.67 -15.61
CA GLN A 164 -9.47 18.22 -15.15
C GLN A 164 -8.49 18.54 -16.30
N ASN A 165 -8.78 18.08 -17.53
CA ASN A 165 -7.97 18.37 -18.72
C ASN A 165 -8.85 18.73 -19.93
N GLN A 166 -9.63 19.80 -19.80
CA GLN A 166 -10.66 20.17 -20.80
C GLN A 166 -10.09 20.50 -22.18
N LYS A 167 -8.87 21.05 -22.21
CA LYS A 167 -8.19 21.42 -23.46
C LYS A 167 -7.43 20.26 -24.08
N ALA A 168 -7.44 19.08 -23.45
CA ALA A 168 -6.63 17.92 -23.82
C ALA A 168 -5.16 18.29 -23.98
N ASN A 169 -4.63 19.02 -22.98
CA ASN A 169 -3.21 19.26 -22.88
C ASN A 169 -2.48 17.92 -22.81
N ARG A 170 -1.31 17.85 -23.44
CA ARG A 170 -0.55 16.62 -23.59
C ARG A 170 0.52 16.52 -22.50
N TYR A 171 0.56 15.36 -21.85
CA TYR A 171 1.53 15.01 -20.83
C TYR A 171 2.11 13.65 -21.19
N GLY A 172 3.28 13.67 -21.83
CA GLY A 172 3.82 12.46 -22.47
C GLY A 172 2.79 11.75 -23.35
N TYR A 173 2.60 10.47 -23.09
CA TYR A 173 1.62 9.58 -23.73
C TYR A 173 0.53 9.10 -22.75
N GLU A 174 0.28 9.87 -21.69
CA GLU A 174 -0.82 9.57 -20.77
C GLU A 174 -2.21 9.75 -21.41
N CYS A 175 -3.10 8.79 -21.13
CA CYS A 175 -4.52 8.93 -21.41
C CYS A 175 -5.26 9.58 -20.22
N ALA A 176 -5.74 10.82 -20.40
CA ALA A 176 -6.39 11.58 -19.33
C ALA A 176 -7.65 10.90 -18.77
N GLU A 177 -8.48 10.28 -19.62
CA GLU A 177 -9.63 9.50 -19.16
C GLU A 177 -9.21 8.31 -18.29
N GLU A 178 -8.16 7.58 -18.66
CA GLU A 178 -7.69 6.43 -17.89
C GLU A 178 -7.12 6.85 -16.53
N ARG A 179 -6.46 8.01 -16.46
CA ARG A 179 -6.02 8.62 -15.20
C ARG A 179 -7.23 8.95 -14.30
N ASP A 180 -8.18 9.73 -14.82
CA ASP A 180 -9.30 10.29 -14.03
C ASP A 180 -10.40 9.28 -13.69
N TYR A 181 -10.50 8.17 -14.43
CA TYR A 181 -11.54 7.16 -14.26
C TYR A 181 -10.97 5.92 -13.59
N TYR A 182 -11.63 5.49 -12.50
CA TYR A 182 -11.34 4.21 -11.88
C TYR A 182 -12.60 3.59 -11.26
N PRO A 183 -12.84 2.27 -11.43
CA PRO A 183 -12.15 1.35 -12.35
C PRO A 183 -12.25 1.77 -13.81
N ASN A 184 -11.17 1.57 -14.58
CA ASN A 184 -11.17 1.97 -15.98
C ASN A 184 -11.98 0.96 -16.83
N TRP A 185 -12.91 1.47 -17.61
CA TRP A 185 -13.83 0.66 -18.42
C TRP A 185 -13.22 0.22 -19.76
N HIS A 186 -12.13 0.85 -20.20
CA HIS A 186 -11.41 0.54 -21.43
C HIS A 186 -10.18 -0.34 -21.13
N PRO A 187 -9.65 -1.13 -22.09
CA PRO A 187 -8.37 -1.80 -21.93
C PRO A 187 -7.27 -0.86 -21.42
N SER A 188 -6.59 -1.26 -20.34
CA SER A 188 -5.49 -0.56 -19.69
C SER A 188 -4.26 -1.47 -19.59
N PRO A 189 -3.03 -0.93 -19.74
CA PRO A 189 -1.81 -1.67 -19.46
C PRO A 189 -1.47 -1.73 -17.95
N TRP A 190 -2.20 -0.97 -17.13
CA TRP A 190 -1.99 -0.88 -15.69
C TRP A 190 -2.67 -2.02 -14.95
N LYS A 191 -1.90 -2.72 -14.11
CA LYS A 191 -2.35 -3.80 -13.23
C LYS A 191 -2.58 -3.23 -11.83
N ASP A 192 -3.70 -3.58 -11.22
CA ASP A 192 -4.10 -3.06 -9.91
C ASP A 192 -3.41 -3.84 -8.78
N ILE A 193 -2.78 -3.13 -7.83
CA ILE A 193 -2.13 -3.71 -6.65
C ILE A 193 -3.10 -3.67 -5.47
N ALA A 194 -3.50 -2.44 -5.10
CA ALA A 194 -4.33 -2.21 -3.94
C ALA A 194 -5.14 -0.90 -4.05
N ILE A 195 -6.26 -0.87 -3.35
CA ILE A 195 -7.12 0.29 -3.17
C ILE A 195 -7.28 0.54 -1.68
N LEU A 196 -6.87 1.70 -1.21
CA LEU A 196 -7.10 2.15 0.16
C LEU A 196 -8.20 3.20 0.10
N THR A 197 -9.37 2.90 0.64
CA THR A 197 -10.55 3.76 0.55
C THR A 197 -11.14 4.05 1.93
N ASN A 198 -11.73 5.23 2.13
CA ASN A 198 -12.56 5.46 3.31
C ASN A 198 -14.00 4.96 3.17
N ASP A 199 -14.40 4.49 1.98
CA ASP A 199 -15.69 3.87 1.72
C ASP A 199 -15.52 2.44 1.25
N VAL A 200 -15.34 1.56 2.24
CA VAL A 200 -15.08 0.14 2.03
C VAL A 200 -16.26 -0.63 1.41
N SER A 201 -17.47 -0.06 1.39
CA SER A 201 -18.62 -0.66 0.71
C SER A 201 -18.38 -0.83 -0.79
N ARG A 202 -17.44 -0.04 -1.35
CA ARG A 202 -17.04 -0.08 -2.77
C ARG A 202 -16.05 -1.18 -3.10
N CYS A 203 -15.49 -1.88 -2.11
CA CYS A 203 -14.44 -2.86 -2.37
C CYS A 203 -14.89 -3.98 -3.32
N ALA A 204 -16.13 -4.47 -3.18
CA ALA A 204 -16.68 -5.45 -4.11
C ALA A 204 -16.71 -4.93 -5.56
N MET A 205 -17.08 -3.65 -5.75
CA MET A 205 -17.06 -3.01 -7.06
C MET A 205 -15.62 -2.89 -7.59
N TYR A 206 -14.68 -2.38 -6.79
CA TYR A 206 -13.28 -2.25 -7.22
C TYR A 206 -12.64 -3.59 -7.60
N GLN A 207 -12.92 -4.65 -6.83
CA GLN A 207 -12.39 -5.98 -7.07
C GLN A 207 -12.99 -6.62 -8.32
N ASN A 208 -14.32 -6.57 -8.47
CA ASN A 208 -15.02 -7.18 -9.60
C ASN A 208 -14.80 -6.43 -10.91
N GLU A 209 -14.67 -5.11 -10.85
CA GLU A 209 -14.49 -4.27 -12.02
C GLU A 209 -13.02 -4.08 -12.39
N SER A 210 -12.04 -4.57 -11.63
CA SER A 210 -10.62 -4.50 -12.03
C SER A 210 -10.34 -5.30 -13.30
N GLN A 211 -9.49 -4.79 -14.20
CA GLN A 211 -9.04 -5.57 -15.37
C GLN A 211 -8.14 -6.75 -14.98
N ASN A 212 -7.67 -6.82 -13.73
CA ASN A 212 -6.98 -8.00 -13.21
C ASN A 212 -7.78 -9.29 -13.45
N VAL A 213 -9.10 -9.21 -13.21
CA VAL A 213 -10.03 -10.36 -13.25
C VAL A 213 -11.15 -10.21 -14.28
N LYS A 214 -11.45 -8.99 -14.72
CA LYS A 214 -12.53 -8.72 -15.68
C LYS A 214 -11.98 -8.30 -17.03
N GLU A 215 -12.41 -9.00 -18.08
CA GLU A 215 -12.11 -8.64 -19.46
C GLU A 215 -12.67 -7.28 -19.88
N ARG A 216 -12.18 -6.76 -21.01
CA ARG A 216 -12.56 -5.48 -21.60
C ARG A 216 -12.88 -5.64 -23.08
N TYR A 217 -13.62 -4.69 -23.62
CA TYR A 217 -13.95 -4.64 -25.04
C TYR A 217 -13.69 -3.24 -25.56
N ALA A 218 -13.19 -3.14 -26.78
CA ALA A 218 -12.92 -1.86 -27.43
C ALA A 218 -12.99 -1.99 -28.95
N CYS A 219 -13.24 -0.86 -29.61
CA CYS A 219 -13.16 -0.78 -31.06
C CYS A 219 -11.69 -0.69 -31.49
N LYS A 220 -11.18 -1.77 -32.06
CA LYS A 220 -9.85 -1.87 -32.62
C LYS A 220 -9.83 -1.30 -34.04
N VAL A 221 -8.79 -0.54 -34.32
CA VAL A 221 -8.51 0.05 -35.63
C VAL A 221 -7.08 -0.30 -36.05
N ASP A 222 -6.80 -0.20 -37.34
CA ASP A 222 -5.47 -0.43 -37.89
C ASP A 222 -4.44 0.55 -37.25
N PRO A 223 -3.26 0.09 -36.80
CA PRO A 223 -2.22 0.97 -36.28
C PRO A 223 -1.83 2.11 -37.24
N ALA A 224 -1.92 1.91 -38.55
CA ALA A 224 -1.65 2.95 -39.53
C ALA A 224 -2.71 4.08 -39.53
N PHE A 225 -3.96 3.83 -39.07
CA PHE A 225 -4.91 4.92 -38.79
C PHE A 225 -4.41 5.80 -37.65
N LEU A 226 -3.95 5.19 -36.55
CA LEU A 226 -3.41 5.91 -35.39
C LEU A 226 -2.17 6.72 -35.75
N TYR A 227 -1.31 6.15 -36.60
CA TYR A 227 -0.11 6.82 -37.12
C TYR A 227 -0.46 7.99 -38.06
N GLN A 228 -1.34 7.78 -39.05
CA GLN A 228 -1.76 8.78 -40.04
C GLN A 228 -2.37 10.02 -39.40
N TYR A 229 -3.14 9.85 -38.32
CA TYR A 229 -3.79 10.93 -37.60
C TYR A 229 -3.04 11.37 -36.35
N SER A 230 -1.76 11.01 -36.21
CA SER A 230 -0.97 11.25 -34.99
C SER A 230 -0.75 12.73 -34.61
N ASN A 231 -0.87 13.63 -35.58
CA ASN A 231 -0.64 15.07 -35.42
C ASN A 231 -1.81 15.93 -35.94
N LYS A 232 -2.95 15.32 -36.28
CA LYS A 232 -4.14 16.01 -36.81
C LYS A 232 -5.42 15.26 -36.41
N ASN A 233 -6.56 15.93 -36.46
CA ASN A 233 -7.84 15.28 -36.20
C ASN A 233 -8.28 14.42 -37.41
N PRO A 234 -9.06 13.35 -37.19
CA PRO A 234 -9.66 12.60 -38.29
C PRO A 234 -10.68 13.48 -39.04
N PRO A 235 -10.91 13.24 -40.35
CA PRO A 235 -11.92 13.96 -41.13
C PRO A 235 -13.29 13.86 -40.45
N ASP A 236 -14.07 14.93 -40.56
CA ASP A 236 -15.42 15.05 -40.00
C ASP A 236 -15.52 14.72 -38.50
N ASN A 237 -14.41 14.81 -37.75
CA ASN A 237 -14.33 14.41 -36.34
C ASN A 237 -14.78 12.95 -36.10
N LYS A 238 -14.50 12.06 -37.05
CA LYS A 238 -14.83 10.64 -36.98
C LYS A 238 -13.92 9.89 -35.99
N TYR A 239 -14.18 10.06 -34.69
CA TYR A 239 -13.46 9.42 -33.59
C TYR A 239 -13.82 7.93 -33.43
N ILE A 240 -12.86 7.13 -32.95
CA ILE A 240 -13.01 5.71 -32.64
C ILE A 240 -14.16 5.55 -31.63
N PRO A 241 -15.21 4.78 -31.95
CA PRO A 241 -16.37 4.64 -31.09
C PRO A 241 -16.12 3.72 -29.89
N ILE A 242 -17.02 3.80 -28.92
CA ILE A 242 -16.90 3.09 -27.63
C ILE A 242 -17.98 2.02 -27.40
N THR A 243 -18.84 1.80 -28.39
CA THR A 243 -19.88 0.76 -28.35
C THR A 243 -19.71 -0.19 -29.53
N GLU A 244 -20.13 -1.44 -29.35
CA GLU A 244 -20.08 -2.48 -30.38
C GLU A 244 -20.85 -2.08 -31.65
N ALA A 245 -22.09 -1.60 -31.48
CA ALA A 245 -22.95 -1.21 -32.59
C ALA A 245 -22.33 -0.10 -33.45
N GLU A 246 -21.73 0.92 -32.81
CA GLU A 246 -21.02 1.97 -33.54
C GLU A 246 -19.72 1.45 -34.16
N CYS A 247 -18.98 0.57 -33.48
CA CYS A 247 -17.73 0.00 -34.00
C CYS A 247 -17.94 -0.82 -35.27
N ASN A 248 -18.97 -1.67 -35.28
CA ASN A 248 -19.31 -2.56 -36.40
C ASN A 248 -19.76 -1.79 -37.66
N THR A 249 -20.01 -0.48 -37.55
CA THR A 249 -20.34 0.40 -38.67
C THR A 249 -19.29 1.50 -38.89
N PHE A 250 -18.20 1.48 -38.11
CA PHE A 250 -17.15 2.48 -38.14
C PHE A 250 -16.19 2.24 -39.32
N VAL A 251 -16.45 2.89 -40.44
CA VAL A 251 -15.54 2.87 -41.60
C VAL A 251 -14.49 3.97 -41.49
N TYR A 252 -13.22 3.66 -41.68
CA TYR A 252 -12.12 4.63 -41.70
C TYR A 252 -11.16 4.33 -42.85
N GLU A 253 -10.47 5.36 -43.34
CA GLU A 253 -9.54 5.22 -44.46
C GLU A 253 -8.09 5.23 -43.98
N VAL A 254 -7.30 4.30 -44.52
CA VAL A 254 -5.85 4.18 -44.29
C VAL A 254 -5.20 3.83 -45.61
N ASN A 255 -4.16 4.57 -46.01
CA ASN A 255 -3.41 4.31 -47.26
C ASN A 255 -4.28 4.22 -48.53
N GLY A 256 -5.42 4.92 -48.56
CA GLY A 256 -6.37 4.91 -49.69
C GLY A 256 -7.35 3.72 -49.69
N GLU A 257 -7.34 2.88 -48.65
CA GLU A 257 -8.27 1.77 -48.47
C GLU A 257 -9.24 2.03 -47.33
N SER A 258 -10.52 1.73 -47.55
CA SER A 258 -11.56 1.73 -46.52
C SER A 258 -11.48 0.46 -45.68
N LYS A 259 -11.31 0.62 -44.37
CA LYS A 259 -11.32 -0.45 -43.37
C LYS A 259 -12.48 -0.27 -42.40
N LEU A 260 -12.93 -1.38 -41.82
CA LEU A 260 -13.98 -1.40 -40.81
C LEU A 260 -13.37 -1.54 -39.41
N GLY A 261 -13.97 -0.90 -38.42
CA GLY A 261 -13.66 -1.11 -37.01
C GLY A 261 -13.97 -2.54 -36.59
N GLU A 262 -13.13 -3.10 -35.71
CA GLU A 262 -13.30 -4.46 -35.19
C GLU A 262 -13.62 -4.36 -33.69
N TRP A 263 -14.80 -4.82 -33.27
CA TRP A 263 -15.09 -4.91 -31.84
C TRP A 263 -14.34 -6.10 -31.23
N THR A 264 -13.30 -5.80 -30.45
CA THR A 264 -12.33 -6.81 -29.98
C THR A 264 -12.42 -6.99 -28.47
N ARG A 265 -12.38 -8.27 -28.04
CA ARG A 265 -12.20 -8.67 -26.65
C ARG A 265 -10.73 -8.58 -26.23
N TYR A 266 -10.47 -7.92 -25.12
CA TYR A 266 -9.20 -7.86 -24.44
C TYR A 266 -9.33 -8.66 -23.13
N PRO A 267 -8.55 -9.73 -22.95
CA PRO A 267 -8.68 -10.57 -21.77
C PRO A 267 -8.35 -9.81 -20.48
N ALA A 268 -8.85 -10.32 -19.36
CA ALA A 268 -8.36 -9.94 -18.05
C ALA A 268 -6.85 -10.22 -17.95
N HIS A 269 -6.14 -9.53 -17.07
CA HIS A 269 -4.70 -9.78 -16.88
C HIS A 269 -4.39 -11.17 -16.31
N GLY A 270 -5.39 -11.87 -15.77
CA GLY A 270 -5.22 -13.23 -15.23
C GLY A 270 -4.44 -13.24 -13.92
N ILE A 271 -4.54 -12.17 -13.13
CA ILE A 271 -3.94 -12.05 -11.80
C ILE A 271 -5.03 -11.81 -10.76
N ALA A 272 -4.68 -11.93 -9.48
CA ALA A 272 -5.63 -11.69 -8.40
C ALA A 272 -6.27 -10.29 -8.49
N ALA A 273 -7.55 -10.20 -8.11
CA ALA A 273 -8.20 -8.92 -7.90
C ALA A 273 -7.37 -8.08 -6.91
N PRO A 274 -7.36 -6.74 -7.04
CA PRO A 274 -6.57 -5.91 -6.16
C PRO A 274 -7.03 -6.04 -4.71
N ASN A 275 -6.09 -5.90 -3.78
CA ASN A 275 -6.44 -5.84 -2.37
C ASN A 275 -7.23 -4.54 -2.12
N CYS A 276 -8.39 -4.60 -1.48
CA CYS A 276 -9.16 -3.42 -1.14
C CYS A 276 -9.32 -3.35 0.38
N VAL A 277 -8.76 -2.29 0.97
CA VAL A 277 -8.70 -2.11 2.43
C VAL A 277 -9.16 -0.70 2.81
N GLU A 278 -9.49 -0.54 4.10
CA GLU A 278 -9.75 0.77 4.68
C GLU A 278 -8.48 1.62 4.65
N SER A 279 -8.62 2.89 4.27
CA SER A 279 -7.50 3.83 4.25
C SER A 279 -7.03 4.20 5.66
N GLN A 280 -5.74 4.49 5.79
CA GLN A 280 -5.18 5.00 7.05
C GLN A 280 -5.64 6.44 7.26
N TYR A 281 -5.95 6.79 8.51
CA TYR A 281 -6.22 8.17 8.89
C TYR A 281 -5.05 9.06 8.51
N SER A 282 -5.35 10.15 7.83
CA SER A 282 -4.37 11.20 7.57
C SER A 282 -4.99 12.58 7.70
N ARG A 283 -4.21 13.51 8.27
CA ARG A 283 -4.68 14.87 8.55
C ARG A 283 -4.45 15.80 7.36
N ASP A 284 -5.42 16.66 7.09
CA ASP A 284 -5.31 17.73 6.08
C ASP A 284 -4.10 18.63 6.32
N ASN A 285 -3.38 18.95 5.24
CA ASN A 285 -2.23 19.84 5.16
C ASN A 285 -1.06 19.47 6.08
N HIS A 286 -0.92 18.19 6.45
CA HIS A 286 0.19 17.68 7.28
C HIS A 286 0.96 16.57 6.57
N LEU A 287 1.05 16.64 5.23
CA LEU A 287 1.69 15.65 4.36
C LEU A 287 1.21 14.20 4.64
N GLY A 288 -0.03 14.06 5.06
CA GLY A 288 -0.65 12.74 5.21
C GLY A 288 -0.11 11.93 6.39
N ASN A 289 0.59 12.53 7.36
CA ASN A 289 1.04 11.81 8.54
C ASN A 289 -0.13 11.10 9.24
N THR A 290 0.07 9.82 9.52
CA THR A 290 -0.89 8.95 10.20
C THR A 290 -0.75 9.06 11.71
N VAL A 291 -1.60 8.31 12.42
CA VAL A 291 -1.50 8.19 13.88
C VAL A 291 -0.09 7.72 14.27
N GLY A 292 0.57 8.46 15.15
CA GLY A 292 1.96 8.21 15.53
C GLY A 292 3.01 8.94 14.69
N GLY A 293 2.60 9.79 13.74
CA GLY A 293 3.51 10.65 12.96
C GLY A 293 4.26 9.94 11.83
N GLN A 294 3.86 8.71 11.50
CA GLN A 294 4.41 7.94 10.39
C GLN A 294 3.75 8.35 9.07
N THR A 295 4.43 8.09 7.97
CA THR A 295 3.91 8.23 6.61
C THR A 295 2.96 7.09 6.26
N ILE A 296 1.97 7.37 5.41
CA ILE A 296 1.09 6.31 4.90
C ILE A 296 1.92 5.32 4.11
N ASN A 297 1.68 4.04 4.35
CA ASN A 297 2.43 2.97 3.70
C ASN A 297 1.56 1.75 3.39
N TYR A 298 2.04 0.93 2.45
CA TYR A 298 1.44 -0.35 2.06
C TYR A 298 2.52 -1.38 1.75
N ASN A 299 2.45 -2.56 2.36
CA ASN A 299 3.41 -3.64 2.12
C ASN A 299 3.04 -4.42 0.84
N TRP A 300 3.74 -4.12 -0.25
CA TRP A 300 3.54 -4.79 -1.53
C TRP A 300 4.40 -6.06 -1.61
N THR A 301 3.77 -7.17 -1.98
CA THR A 301 4.48 -8.39 -2.39
C THR A 301 4.74 -8.33 -3.88
N ILE A 302 6.00 -8.34 -4.28
CA ILE A 302 6.39 -8.19 -5.68
C ILE A 302 5.81 -9.36 -6.49
N PRO A 303 4.99 -9.10 -7.52
CA PRO A 303 4.30 -10.13 -8.27
C PRO A 303 5.26 -10.88 -9.19
N ASP A 304 4.84 -12.07 -9.64
CA ASP A 304 5.52 -12.80 -10.70
C ASP A 304 5.21 -12.17 -12.06
N SER A 305 5.87 -11.04 -12.33
CA SER A 305 5.78 -10.28 -13.57
C SER A 305 7.16 -9.84 -13.99
N VAL A 306 8.07 -10.81 -14.12
CA VAL A 306 9.48 -10.60 -14.46
C VAL A 306 9.62 -9.72 -15.70
N ASN A 307 10.27 -8.57 -15.52
CA ASN A 307 10.52 -7.59 -16.56
C ASN A 307 11.57 -6.57 -16.08
N GLU A 308 12.47 -6.15 -16.96
CA GLU A 308 13.49 -5.12 -16.62
C GLU A 308 12.93 -3.68 -16.68
N HIS A 309 11.69 -3.51 -17.13
CA HIS A 309 11.08 -2.23 -17.42
C HIS A 309 9.66 -2.14 -16.84
N CYS A 310 9.57 -1.76 -15.57
CA CYS A 310 8.32 -1.54 -14.86
C CYS A 310 8.24 -0.13 -14.27
N THR A 311 7.03 0.35 -13.99
CA THR A 311 6.76 1.60 -13.27
C THR A 311 5.58 1.41 -12.32
N LEU A 312 5.62 2.11 -11.18
CA LEU A 312 4.53 2.19 -10.21
C LEU A 312 3.78 3.50 -10.44
N ARG A 313 2.47 3.48 -10.24
CA ARG A 313 1.61 4.67 -10.21
C ARG A 313 0.77 4.65 -8.95
N ILE A 314 0.71 5.80 -8.28
CA ILE A 314 -0.31 6.10 -7.29
C ILE A 314 -1.31 7.06 -7.90
N ARG A 315 -2.59 6.84 -7.69
CA ARG A 315 -3.64 7.83 -7.91
C ARG A 315 -4.30 8.15 -6.59
N TYR A 316 -4.52 9.43 -6.36
CA TYR A 316 -5.24 9.94 -5.21
C TYR A 316 -6.50 10.64 -5.69
N ASN A 317 -7.62 9.93 -5.59
CA ASN A 317 -8.93 10.44 -5.95
C ASN A 317 -9.59 11.01 -4.71
N ILE A 318 -9.98 12.27 -4.79
CA ILE A 318 -10.77 12.94 -3.75
C ILE A 318 -12.07 13.46 -4.31
N THR A 319 -13.10 13.43 -3.49
CA THR A 319 -14.37 14.13 -3.74
C THR A 319 -14.84 14.74 -2.42
N THR A 320 -15.41 15.95 -2.45
CA THR A 320 -15.99 16.54 -1.24
C THR A 320 -17.26 15.79 -0.81
N GLY A 321 -17.63 15.91 0.46
CA GLY A 321 -18.89 15.36 0.97
C GLY A 321 -20.12 16.21 0.65
N ASP A 322 -19.99 17.28 -0.16
CA ASP A 322 -21.08 18.24 -0.41
C ASP A 322 -22.22 17.67 -1.28
N TYR A 323 -21.94 16.63 -2.08
CA TYR A 323 -22.92 15.99 -2.94
C TYR A 323 -22.70 14.48 -2.98
N ASP A 324 -23.75 13.75 -3.36
CA ASP A 324 -23.69 12.31 -3.53
C ASP A 324 -22.78 11.95 -4.70
N ARG A 325 -21.53 11.58 -4.42
CA ARG A 325 -20.53 11.16 -5.41
C ARG A 325 -21.04 10.00 -6.28
N ASP A 326 -21.81 9.09 -5.70
CA ASP A 326 -22.09 7.78 -6.28
C ASP A 326 -23.34 7.81 -7.16
N ASN A 327 -24.30 8.67 -6.84
CA ASN A 327 -25.47 8.91 -7.67
C ASN A 327 -25.29 10.10 -8.64
N THR A 328 -24.20 10.87 -8.55
CA THR A 328 -23.95 12.01 -9.44
C THR A 328 -23.22 11.59 -10.72
N THR A 329 -24.00 11.31 -11.77
CA THR A 329 -23.51 10.94 -13.11
C THR A 329 -23.70 12.05 -14.16
N SER A 330 -23.44 11.75 -15.44
CA SER A 330 -23.61 12.71 -16.53
C SER A 330 -25.03 13.25 -16.73
N ILE A 331 -26.06 12.57 -16.20
CA ILE A 331 -27.44 13.09 -16.20
C ILE A 331 -27.57 14.39 -15.40
N HIS A 332 -26.58 14.70 -14.54
CA HIS A 332 -26.52 15.90 -13.73
C HIS A 332 -25.70 17.02 -14.38
N ASN A 333 -25.14 16.83 -15.58
CA ASN A 333 -24.32 17.81 -16.32
C ASN A 333 -25.12 19.01 -16.87
N ASN A 334 -26.27 19.34 -16.29
CA ASN A 334 -27.30 20.22 -16.84
C ASN A 334 -26.77 21.63 -17.10
N ARG A 335 -26.16 21.83 -18.27
CA ARG A 335 -25.46 23.06 -18.68
C ARG A 335 -26.42 24.23 -18.84
N ARG A 336 -27.71 23.96 -19.03
CA ARG A 336 -28.78 24.95 -19.09
C ARG A 336 -29.82 24.61 -18.04
N ALA A 337 -30.47 25.63 -17.47
CA ALA A 337 -31.52 25.45 -16.46
C ALA A 337 -32.68 24.54 -16.92
N ARG A 338 -32.90 24.43 -18.24
CA ARG A 338 -33.90 23.53 -18.84
C ARG A 338 -33.48 22.06 -18.91
N ASP A 339 -32.20 21.77 -18.81
CA ASP A 339 -31.67 20.41 -18.99
C ASP A 339 -31.87 19.57 -17.71
N GLY A 340 -32.11 20.22 -16.56
CA GLY A 340 -32.43 19.59 -15.28
C GLY A 340 -31.87 20.37 -14.08
N PRO A 341 -32.16 19.95 -12.84
CA PRO A 341 -31.82 20.70 -11.63
C PRO A 341 -30.33 20.59 -11.24
N GLY A 342 -29.60 19.61 -11.78
CA GLY A 342 -28.23 19.28 -11.36
C GLY A 342 -28.23 18.30 -10.19
N PRO A 343 -27.07 18.06 -9.55
CA PRO A 343 -27.01 17.21 -8.35
C PRO A 343 -27.91 17.74 -7.24
N ASP A 344 -28.55 16.84 -6.50
CA ASP A 344 -29.42 17.21 -5.39
C ASP A 344 -28.60 17.73 -4.21
N LEU A 345 -28.71 19.04 -3.98
CA LEU A 345 -28.17 19.71 -2.80
C LEU A 345 -29.27 20.18 -1.84
N TRP A 346 -30.52 20.33 -2.31
CA TRP A 346 -31.57 21.06 -1.60
C TRP A 346 -32.27 20.19 -0.55
N THR A 347 -32.39 18.89 -0.78
CA THR A 347 -33.03 17.97 0.17
C THR A 347 -32.24 17.88 1.48
N GLN A 348 -30.91 18.00 1.41
CA GLN A 348 -30.04 18.06 2.59
C GLN A 348 -30.37 19.23 3.53
N PHE A 349 -30.99 20.29 3.00
CA PHE A 349 -31.44 21.46 3.78
C PHE A 349 -32.95 21.46 4.04
N GLY A 350 -33.64 20.34 3.81
CA GLY A 350 -35.09 20.22 4.03
C GLY A 350 -35.94 21.03 3.04
N LEU A 351 -35.39 21.37 1.87
CA LEU A 351 -36.10 22.10 0.82
C LEU A 351 -36.61 21.15 -0.25
N THR A 352 -37.73 21.50 -0.88
CA THR A 352 -38.14 20.86 -2.14
C THR A 352 -37.24 21.34 -3.28
N SER A 353 -37.20 20.59 -4.39
CA SER A 353 -36.41 20.96 -5.57
C SER A 353 -36.71 22.38 -6.06
N ASP A 354 -38.00 22.72 -6.23
CA ASP A 354 -38.39 24.05 -6.68
C ASP A 354 -37.93 25.17 -5.74
N VAL A 355 -38.09 24.97 -4.43
CA VAL A 355 -37.70 25.95 -3.42
C VAL A 355 -36.18 26.10 -3.38
N GLY A 356 -35.43 24.99 -3.32
CA GLY A 356 -33.97 25.02 -3.29
C GLY A 356 -33.35 25.67 -4.52
N LEU A 357 -33.84 25.32 -5.70
CA LEU A 357 -33.34 25.87 -6.96
C LEU A 357 -33.65 27.36 -7.10
N ASN A 358 -34.84 27.81 -6.72
CA ASN A 358 -35.20 29.23 -6.70
C ASN A 358 -34.35 30.03 -5.71
N ARG A 359 -34.02 29.40 -4.57
CA ARG A 359 -33.14 29.95 -3.55
C ARG A 359 -31.65 29.77 -3.84
N GLY A 360 -31.29 29.21 -5.00
CA GLY A 360 -29.90 29.16 -5.46
C GLY A 360 -29.04 28.02 -4.90
N TYR A 361 -29.63 27.02 -4.23
CA TYR A 361 -28.96 25.79 -3.81
C TYR A 361 -28.64 24.91 -5.03
N LYS A 362 -27.55 25.26 -5.73
CA LYS A 362 -27.09 24.62 -6.97
C LYS A 362 -25.59 24.46 -6.97
N LEU A 363 -25.10 23.29 -7.42
CA LEU A 363 -23.67 23.05 -7.59
C LEU A 363 -23.18 23.73 -8.88
N LYS A 364 -22.64 24.94 -8.74
CA LYS A 364 -22.01 25.72 -9.83
C LYS A 364 -20.90 26.60 -9.26
N ASP A 365 -20.05 27.14 -10.12
CA ASP A 365 -19.06 28.14 -9.70
C ASP A 365 -19.77 29.36 -9.09
N ASN A 366 -19.33 29.73 -7.88
CA ASN A 366 -19.82 30.87 -7.12
C ASN A 366 -21.36 31.00 -7.16
N PRO A 367 -22.12 30.11 -6.52
CA PRO A 367 -23.57 30.22 -6.43
C PRO A 367 -23.96 31.35 -5.46
N GLN A 368 -25.08 32.01 -5.77
CA GLN A 368 -25.73 32.98 -4.88
C GLN A 368 -26.93 32.31 -4.23
N VAL A 369 -26.88 32.16 -2.90
CA VAL A 369 -27.86 31.40 -2.13
C VAL A 369 -28.71 32.35 -1.26
N ASP A 370 -30.02 32.25 -1.38
CA ASP A 370 -31.00 32.94 -0.53
C ASP A 370 -31.37 32.06 0.67
N ILE A 371 -30.62 32.19 1.76
CA ILE A 371 -30.92 31.47 3.01
C ILE A 371 -32.05 32.12 3.84
N PHE A 372 -32.51 33.31 3.45
CA PHE A 372 -33.49 34.10 4.20
C PHE A 372 -34.91 34.05 3.63
N ASN A 373 -35.07 33.50 2.42
CA ASN A 373 -36.33 33.51 1.68
C ASN A 373 -36.87 34.93 1.49
N ASN A 374 -36.00 35.88 1.13
CA ASN A 374 -36.36 37.29 1.02
C ASN A 374 -36.05 37.92 -0.34
N GLU A 375 -35.43 37.17 -1.27
CA GLU A 375 -35.01 37.50 -2.64
C GLU A 375 -34.03 38.68 -2.80
N LYS A 376 -34.01 39.60 -1.85
CA LYS A 376 -33.26 40.86 -1.86
C LYS A 376 -31.83 40.71 -1.36
N PHE A 377 -31.55 39.65 -0.61
CA PHE A 377 -30.22 39.40 -0.06
C PHE A 377 -29.82 37.94 -0.24
N LYS A 378 -28.73 37.72 -0.99
CA LYS A 378 -28.17 36.40 -1.28
C LYS A 378 -26.71 36.36 -0.87
N LEU A 379 -26.28 35.26 -0.25
CA LEU A 379 -24.88 35.02 0.06
C LEU A 379 -24.17 34.41 -1.16
N GLN A 380 -23.06 35.02 -1.54
CA GLN A 380 -22.19 34.52 -2.59
C GLN A 380 -21.23 33.48 -1.98
N LEU A 381 -21.37 32.21 -2.32
CA LEU A 381 -20.41 31.19 -1.88
C LEU A 381 -19.15 31.26 -2.76
N ALA A 382 -17.99 31.01 -2.17
CA ALA A 382 -16.69 30.96 -2.85
C ALA A 382 -16.38 29.51 -3.26
N ILE A 383 -17.11 29.02 -4.27
CA ILE A 383 -17.07 27.62 -4.71
C ILE A 383 -16.50 27.53 -6.13
N THR A 384 -15.61 26.58 -6.35
CA THR A 384 -15.12 26.18 -7.67
C THR A 384 -15.40 24.71 -7.89
N THR A 385 -16.34 24.37 -8.78
CA THR A 385 -16.79 22.97 -8.94
C THR A 385 -15.77 22.06 -9.61
N GLU A 386 -14.75 22.63 -10.26
CA GLU A 386 -13.56 21.90 -10.70
C GLU A 386 -12.75 21.33 -9.51
N GLN A 387 -12.84 21.95 -8.33
CA GLN A 387 -12.10 21.53 -7.13
C GLN A 387 -12.86 20.53 -6.26
N TYR A 388 -14.12 20.24 -6.58
CA TYR A 388 -14.99 19.40 -5.76
C TYR A 388 -14.71 17.90 -5.91
N GLY A 389 -14.06 17.51 -7.00
CA GLY A 389 -13.45 16.19 -7.08
C GLY A 389 -12.23 16.21 -7.99
N ARG A 390 -11.15 15.56 -7.60
CA ARG A 390 -9.88 15.59 -8.32
C ARG A 390 -9.13 14.29 -8.22
N THR A 391 -8.27 14.08 -9.20
CA THR A 391 -7.37 12.95 -9.29
C THR A 391 -5.97 13.49 -9.40
N PHE A 392 -5.18 13.25 -8.35
CA PHE A 392 -3.75 13.52 -8.34
C PHE A 392 -3.01 12.23 -8.59
N GLN A 393 -1.78 12.33 -9.08
CA GLN A 393 -0.96 11.13 -9.25
C GLN A 393 0.52 11.44 -9.09
N ASP A 394 1.25 10.39 -8.74
CA ASP A 394 2.69 10.34 -8.95
C ASP A 394 3.05 8.98 -9.54
N ARG A 395 4.18 8.93 -10.22
CA ARG A 395 4.70 7.69 -10.81
C ARG A 395 6.16 7.54 -10.42
N SER A 396 6.54 6.33 -10.05
CA SER A 396 7.93 6.04 -9.73
C SER A 396 8.83 6.26 -10.95
N HIS A 397 10.13 6.36 -10.71
CA HIS A 397 11.11 5.99 -11.73
C HIS A 397 10.94 4.54 -12.16
N THR A 398 11.50 4.18 -13.31
CA THR A 398 11.43 2.79 -13.78
C THR A 398 12.24 1.84 -12.91
N PHE A 399 11.70 0.67 -12.61
CA PHE A 399 12.35 -0.40 -11.85
C PHE A 399 12.23 -1.75 -12.56
N ALA A 400 13.00 -2.74 -12.11
CA ALA A 400 12.94 -4.11 -12.64
C ALA A 400 12.30 -5.08 -11.63
N ILE A 401 11.55 -6.06 -12.14
CA ILE A 401 11.13 -7.25 -11.41
C ILE A 401 11.95 -8.42 -11.94
N ARG A 402 12.73 -9.07 -11.08
CA ARG A 402 13.65 -10.14 -11.45
C ARG A 402 13.24 -11.48 -10.85
N PRO A 403 13.56 -12.61 -11.52
CA PRO A 403 13.37 -13.93 -10.94
C PRO A 403 14.15 -14.05 -9.63
N ARG A 404 13.57 -14.73 -8.65
CA ARG A 404 14.27 -15.05 -7.40
C ARG A 404 15.55 -15.85 -7.71
N PRO A 405 16.69 -15.56 -7.05
CA PRO A 405 17.91 -16.33 -7.25
C PRO A 405 17.66 -17.82 -6.93
N PRO A 406 18.16 -18.77 -7.75
CA PRO A 406 17.92 -20.20 -7.53
C PRO A 406 18.41 -20.73 -6.17
N SER A 407 19.35 -20.04 -5.54
CA SER A 407 19.88 -20.38 -4.20
C SER A 407 18.95 -19.98 -3.05
N ILE A 408 17.90 -19.22 -3.32
CA ILE A 408 16.94 -18.75 -2.31
C ILE A 408 15.61 -19.47 -2.55
N SER A 409 15.15 -20.24 -1.55
CA SER A 409 13.86 -20.94 -1.60
C SER A 409 12.71 -19.99 -1.96
N SER A 410 11.70 -20.49 -2.67
CA SER A 410 10.46 -19.76 -2.97
C SER A 410 9.79 -19.22 -1.70
N ASP A 411 9.90 -19.98 -0.62
CA ASP A 411 9.20 -19.71 0.64
C ASP A 411 10.01 -18.82 1.59
N ALA A 412 11.27 -18.55 1.26
CA ALA A 412 12.11 -17.69 2.10
C ALA A 412 11.62 -16.24 2.07
N GLN A 413 11.55 -15.60 3.23
CA GLN A 413 11.24 -14.18 3.30
C GLN A 413 12.39 -13.36 2.70
N ILE A 414 12.07 -12.36 1.87
CA ILE A 414 13.02 -11.31 1.44
C ILE A 414 12.38 -9.96 1.76
N VAL A 415 12.98 -9.20 2.68
CA VAL A 415 12.55 -7.84 3.02
C VAL A 415 13.49 -6.82 2.37
N ASN A 416 12.92 -5.93 1.57
CA ASN A 416 13.68 -4.87 0.91
C ASN A 416 13.85 -3.68 1.87
N VAL A 417 15.08 -3.19 1.99
CA VAL A 417 15.43 -2.00 2.77
C VAL A 417 16.01 -0.95 1.84
N ASN A 418 15.30 0.16 1.74
CA ASN A 418 15.50 1.23 0.78
C ASN A 418 15.82 2.55 1.49
N VAL A 419 16.08 3.59 0.69
CA VAL A 419 16.23 4.97 1.18
C VAL A 419 15.25 5.89 0.46
N ARG A 420 14.38 6.55 1.23
CA ARG A 420 13.56 7.68 0.77
C ARG A 420 14.33 8.99 0.87
N GLY A 421 13.77 10.06 0.32
CA GLY A 421 14.28 11.41 0.54
C GLY A 421 15.43 11.87 -0.36
N LYS A 422 15.72 13.18 -0.30
CA LYS A 422 16.73 13.87 -1.11
C LYS A 422 17.49 14.93 -0.32
N ARG A 423 18.49 15.57 -0.96
CA ARG A 423 19.47 16.42 -0.27
C ARG A 423 18.84 17.73 0.10
N GLY A 424 18.98 18.13 1.34
CA GLY A 424 18.53 19.42 1.86
C GLY A 424 17.80 19.27 3.17
N ASN A 425 17.64 20.38 3.88
CA ASN A 425 16.76 20.45 5.04
C ASN A 425 15.28 20.39 4.61
N ILE A 426 14.38 20.16 5.57
CA ILE A 426 12.93 20.06 5.30
C ILE A 426 12.36 21.19 4.42
N VAL A 427 12.77 22.45 4.60
CA VAL A 427 12.26 23.58 3.82
C VAL A 427 12.80 23.54 2.38
N GLN A 428 14.03 23.07 2.19
CA GLN A 428 14.67 22.97 0.88
C GLN A 428 14.09 21.81 0.05
N VAL A 429 13.77 20.69 0.68
CA VAL A 429 13.28 19.49 -0.02
C VAL A 429 11.75 19.40 -0.12
N TYR A 430 11.02 20.13 0.73
CA TYR A 430 9.56 20.19 0.69
C TYR A 430 9.05 20.49 -0.73
N PRO A 431 8.04 19.75 -1.22
CA PRO A 431 7.20 18.78 -0.49
C PRO A 431 7.67 17.31 -0.56
N ALA A 432 8.86 17.04 -1.09
CA ALA A 432 9.50 15.75 -0.82
C ALA A 432 10.03 15.72 0.63
N VAL A 433 10.63 14.61 1.03
CA VAL A 433 11.15 14.41 2.39
C VAL A 433 12.68 14.35 2.42
N GLU A 434 13.20 14.47 3.63
CA GLU A 434 14.62 14.25 3.92
C GLU A 434 14.94 12.75 3.93
N TYR A 435 16.23 12.42 3.97
CA TYR A 435 16.66 11.03 3.95
C TYR A 435 16.14 10.22 5.12
N ASP A 436 15.68 9.02 4.81
CA ASP A 436 15.40 8.02 5.82
C ASP A 436 15.49 6.61 5.25
N PHE A 437 15.67 5.61 6.13
CA PHE A 437 15.52 4.21 5.74
C PHE A 437 14.05 3.83 5.65
N VAL A 438 13.68 3.03 4.65
CA VAL A 438 12.32 2.53 4.48
C VAL A 438 12.36 1.00 4.26
N PRO A 439 11.78 0.20 5.16
CA PRO A 439 11.19 0.63 6.44
C PRO A 439 12.26 1.13 7.41
N ASN A 440 11.89 2.03 8.32
CA ASN A 440 12.75 2.44 9.44
C ASN A 440 13.05 1.28 10.39
N THR A 441 12.09 0.38 10.56
CA THR A 441 12.25 -0.88 11.31
C THR A 441 11.95 -2.04 10.37
N ALA A 442 13.00 -2.73 9.91
CA ALA A 442 12.87 -3.96 9.15
C ALA A 442 12.78 -5.14 10.13
N VAL A 443 11.71 -5.93 10.05
CA VAL A 443 11.54 -7.15 10.84
C VAL A 443 11.65 -8.35 9.91
N VAL A 444 12.51 -9.31 10.24
CA VAL A 444 12.79 -10.49 9.42
C VAL A 444 12.91 -11.71 10.31
N GLN A 445 12.34 -12.84 9.89
CA GLN A 445 12.57 -14.11 10.59
C GLN A 445 14.02 -14.57 10.38
N LYS A 446 14.62 -15.20 11.38
CA LYS A 446 15.92 -15.87 11.23
C LYS A 446 15.87 -16.84 10.04
N ASP A 447 16.99 -16.91 9.32
CA ASP A 447 17.13 -17.59 8.03
C ASP A 447 16.33 -16.98 6.86
N GLY A 448 15.60 -15.89 7.10
CA GLY A 448 15.10 -14.99 6.07
C GLY A 448 16.21 -14.12 5.48
N TYR A 449 15.84 -13.23 4.56
CA TYR A 449 16.77 -12.39 3.81
C TYR A 449 16.42 -10.91 3.90
N VAL A 450 17.44 -10.07 3.96
CA VAL A 450 17.36 -8.62 3.77
C VAL A 450 18.00 -8.24 2.44
N HIS A 451 17.38 -7.33 1.70
CA HIS A 451 17.95 -6.76 0.47
C HIS A 451 18.12 -5.25 0.63
N TYR A 452 19.33 -4.82 0.96
CA TYR A 452 19.69 -3.41 1.05
C TYR A 452 20.04 -2.86 -0.34
N GLN A 453 19.27 -1.86 -0.79
CA GLN A 453 19.46 -1.24 -2.10
C GLN A 453 18.92 0.19 -2.13
N TRP A 454 19.62 1.11 -2.77
CA TRP A 454 19.12 2.48 -2.95
C TRP A 454 19.84 3.20 -4.10
N THR A 455 19.26 4.33 -4.49
CA THR A 455 19.88 5.30 -5.37
C THR A 455 20.05 6.64 -4.67
N GLY A 456 21.16 7.28 -4.96
CA GLY A 456 21.44 8.68 -4.74
C GLY A 456 21.46 9.47 -6.06
N SER A 457 21.95 10.70 -6.03
CA SER A 457 22.00 11.65 -7.14
C SER A 457 23.19 12.59 -6.98
N ASP A 458 23.78 12.98 -8.11
CA ASP A 458 24.84 14.00 -8.18
C ASP A 458 24.31 15.37 -8.60
N ASN A 459 23.00 15.50 -8.80
CA ASN A 459 22.37 16.66 -9.42
C ASN A 459 21.37 17.35 -8.47
N ASN A 460 21.53 17.28 -7.15
CA ASN A 460 20.71 18.12 -6.27
C ASN A 460 21.13 19.60 -6.39
N PRO A 461 20.27 20.58 -6.03
CA PRO A 461 20.66 21.98 -5.97
C PRO A 461 21.94 22.19 -5.13
N GLY A 462 22.91 22.92 -5.67
CA GLY A 462 24.22 23.10 -5.02
C GLY A 462 24.18 23.80 -3.67
N ASN A 463 23.10 24.56 -3.41
CA ASN A 463 22.87 25.25 -2.13
C ASN A 463 21.97 24.47 -1.17
N ASN A 464 21.66 23.20 -1.46
CA ASN A 464 20.97 22.35 -0.52
C ASN A 464 21.92 21.82 0.55
N ASP A 465 21.46 21.89 1.78
CA ASP A 465 22.17 21.47 2.96
C ASP A 465 22.45 19.95 2.87
N GLY A 466 23.70 19.54 3.10
CA GLY A 466 24.12 18.14 3.08
C GLY A 466 25.59 17.99 3.41
N GLN A 467 26.03 16.82 3.86
CA GLN A 467 27.47 16.49 3.95
C GLN A 467 28.00 15.94 2.63
N GLY A 468 29.32 15.92 2.52
CA GLY A 468 30.00 15.57 1.28
C GLY A 468 29.95 16.68 0.25
N ARG A 469 30.45 16.33 -0.94
CA ARG A 469 30.49 17.18 -2.13
C ARG A 469 29.11 17.77 -2.42
N ALA A 470 29.08 19.09 -2.64
CA ALA A 470 27.86 19.81 -3.00
C ALA A 470 27.11 19.12 -4.15
N SER A 471 25.77 19.25 -4.18
CA SER A 471 24.86 18.58 -5.12
C SER A 471 24.78 17.06 -5.03
N THR A 472 25.73 16.39 -4.38
CA THR A 472 25.74 14.93 -4.29
C THR A 472 25.07 14.41 -3.03
N ASP A 473 24.47 13.24 -3.17
CA ASP A 473 23.97 12.47 -2.04
C ASP A 473 24.35 11.00 -2.09
N ARG A 474 24.64 10.45 -0.93
CA ARG A 474 24.95 9.03 -0.72
C ARG A 474 24.33 8.61 0.60
N SER A 475 24.02 7.32 0.70
CA SER A 475 23.57 6.70 1.94
C SER A 475 24.41 5.47 2.20
N ASN A 476 24.64 5.16 3.47
CA ASN A 476 25.36 3.98 3.93
C ASN A 476 24.69 3.44 5.20
N VAL A 477 25.08 2.23 5.60
CA VAL A 477 24.57 1.56 6.79
C VAL A 477 25.75 1.24 7.68
N VAL A 478 25.81 1.92 8.83
CA VAL A 478 26.83 1.74 9.85
C VAL A 478 26.19 1.44 11.19
N MET A 479 26.53 0.29 11.75
CA MET A 479 26.06 -0.22 13.03
C MET A 479 26.47 0.73 14.16
N ILE A 480 25.52 1.04 15.03
CA ILE A 480 25.73 1.91 16.19
C ILE A 480 25.65 1.09 17.48
N LYS A 481 26.20 1.63 18.57
CA LYS A 481 26.01 1.04 19.90
C LYS A 481 24.54 1.06 20.28
N SER A 482 24.12 0.04 21.03
CA SER A 482 22.80 -0.05 21.64
C SER A 482 22.44 1.21 22.43
N ALA A 483 21.14 1.45 22.58
CA ALA A 483 20.61 2.66 23.19
C ALA A 483 21.25 2.93 24.57
N VAL A 484 21.70 4.17 24.78
CA VAL A 484 22.30 4.62 26.06
C VAL A 484 21.21 4.87 27.11
N TYR A 485 19.97 5.10 26.66
CA TYR A 485 18.79 5.33 27.50
C TYR A 485 17.64 4.42 27.03
N THR A 486 16.74 4.06 27.95
CA THR A 486 15.52 3.32 27.62
C THR A 486 14.68 4.10 26.60
N GLU A 487 14.20 3.42 25.57
CA GLU A 487 13.36 4.03 24.52
C GLU A 487 11.98 4.41 25.09
N GLY A 488 11.46 5.58 24.71
CA GLY A 488 10.09 5.97 25.01
C GLY A 488 9.12 5.38 23.99
N SER A 489 7.92 4.97 24.43
CA SER A 489 6.89 4.47 23.50
C SER A 489 5.96 5.60 23.05
N PRO A 490 5.70 5.77 21.73
CA PRO A 490 4.71 6.74 21.24
C PRO A 490 3.28 6.49 21.73
N SER A 491 2.93 5.23 22.05
CA SER A 491 1.58 4.85 22.52
C SER A 491 1.31 5.21 23.97
N THR A 492 2.37 5.51 24.73
CA THR A 492 2.27 5.97 26.10
C THR A 492 3.06 7.26 26.20
N TYR A 493 2.37 8.41 26.24
CA TYR A 493 2.95 9.68 26.72
C TYR A 493 3.33 9.56 28.22
N LYS A 494 4.14 8.56 28.59
CA LYS A 494 4.74 8.42 29.90
C LYS A 494 5.82 9.50 29.97
N THR A 495 5.51 10.54 30.74
CA THR A 495 6.48 11.52 31.22
C THR A 495 7.72 10.81 31.75
N GLY A 496 8.89 11.01 31.11
CA GLY A 496 10.19 10.63 31.67
C GLY A 496 11.05 9.65 30.85
N THR A 497 10.57 9.07 29.75
CA THR A 497 11.40 8.21 28.88
C THR A 497 11.70 8.90 27.56
N TYR A 498 12.95 9.34 27.38
CA TYR A 498 13.45 10.00 26.17
C TYR A 498 14.64 9.17 25.64
N GLY A 499 14.56 8.68 24.40
CA GLY A 499 15.61 7.85 23.81
C GLY A 499 15.61 7.88 22.28
N GLN A 500 16.79 7.68 21.69
CA GLN A 500 17.00 7.43 20.26
C GLN A 500 17.55 6.00 20.08
N LEU A 501 17.48 5.44 18.87
CA LEU A 501 17.95 4.09 18.52
C LEU A 501 19.43 3.79 18.90
N GLY A 502 20.23 4.80 19.22
CA GLY A 502 21.61 4.63 19.67
C GLY A 502 22.42 5.92 19.60
N SER A 503 23.66 5.89 20.09
CA SER A 503 24.60 7.02 19.96
C SER A 503 24.98 7.26 18.49
N SER A 504 25.39 8.49 18.14
CA SER A 504 25.89 8.80 16.79
C SER A 504 27.31 8.26 16.52
N TYR A 505 27.90 7.52 17.47
CA TYR A 505 29.20 6.88 17.29
C TYR A 505 29.04 5.45 16.78
N PRO A 506 29.66 5.10 15.64
CA PRO A 506 29.71 3.74 15.13
C PRO A 506 30.31 2.74 16.12
N SER A 507 29.80 1.51 16.08
CA SER A 507 30.47 0.35 16.68
C SER A 507 31.73 0.02 15.88
N HIS A 508 32.81 -0.38 16.57
CA HIS A 508 34.00 -0.89 15.88
C HIS A 508 33.64 -2.15 15.08
N LEU A 509 34.06 -2.24 13.81
CA LEU A 509 33.60 -3.27 12.89
C LEU A 509 33.85 -4.71 13.40
N THR A 510 34.92 -4.93 14.17
CA THR A 510 35.22 -6.25 14.77
C THR A 510 34.19 -6.70 15.81
N ASN A 511 33.46 -5.76 16.40
CA ASN A 511 32.48 -6.01 17.46
C ASN A 511 31.05 -5.75 16.96
N ALA A 512 30.91 -5.15 15.78
CA ALA A 512 29.62 -4.90 15.15
C ALA A 512 29.04 -6.22 14.64
N SER A 513 27.72 -6.35 14.75
CA SER A 513 26.95 -7.39 14.08
C SER A 513 25.72 -6.72 13.44
N LEU A 514 25.25 -7.31 12.35
CA LEU A 514 24.01 -6.95 11.69
C LEU A 514 23.38 -8.25 11.22
N GLY A 515 22.52 -8.86 12.03
CA GLY A 515 21.81 -10.10 11.66
C GLY A 515 22.71 -11.28 11.28
N GLY A 516 23.97 -11.32 11.71
CA GLY A 516 24.92 -12.37 11.32
C GLY A 516 25.56 -12.21 9.93
N LEU A 517 25.45 -11.04 9.31
CA LEU A 517 26.18 -10.72 8.07
C LEU A 517 27.71 -10.80 8.28
N ILE A 518 28.42 -11.23 7.24
CA ILE A 518 29.88 -11.29 7.25
C ILE A 518 30.51 -9.90 7.23
N ALA A 519 31.76 -9.81 7.67
CA ALA A 519 32.50 -8.54 7.78
C ALA A 519 32.59 -7.80 6.44
N GLU A 520 32.73 -8.52 5.33
CA GLU A 520 32.80 -7.96 3.97
C GLU A 520 31.50 -7.27 3.55
N ASP A 521 30.34 -7.83 3.91
CA ASP A 521 29.05 -7.23 3.61
C ASP A 521 28.79 -6.01 4.52
N MET A 522 29.13 -6.08 5.80
CA MET A 522 29.07 -4.92 6.70
C MET A 522 30.02 -3.80 6.26
N LYS A 523 31.22 -4.15 5.77
CA LYS A 523 32.15 -3.20 5.17
C LYS A 523 31.55 -2.56 3.92
N ALA A 524 31.00 -3.37 3.00
CA ALA A 524 30.34 -2.87 1.79
C ALA A 524 29.18 -1.92 2.11
N LEU A 525 28.37 -2.23 3.12
CA LEU A 525 27.30 -1.35 3.60
C LEU A 525 27.83 -0.03 4.19
N SER A 526 29.01 -0.07 4.82
CA SER A 526 29.58 1.10 5.51
C SER A 526 30.29 2.07 4.57
N ILE A 527 31.06 1.57 3.59
CA ILE A 527 31.88 2.41 2.69
C ILE A 527 31.41 2.42 1.24
N LEU A 528 30.37 1.65 0.91
CA LEU A 528 29.83 1.44 -0.43
C LEU A 528 30.80 0.69 -1.37
N ARG A 529 30.24 0.00 -2.37
CA ARG A 529 31.02 -0.62 -3.45
C ARG A 529 31.17 0.44 -4.55
N ASP A 530 32.27 0.39 -5.30
CA ASP A 530 32.59 1.32 -6.41
C ASP A 530 33.02 2.73 -5.98
N HIS A 531 34.30 2.86 -5.63
CA HIS A 531 35.01 4.12 -5.51
C HIS A 531 36.34 4.04 -6.29
N LEU A 532 36.75 5.13 -6.93
CA LEU A 532 37.96 5.26 -7.74
C LEU A 532 39.23 5.58 -6.92
N GLY A 533 39.12 5.52 -5.58
CA GLY A 533 40.23 5.77 -4.66
C GLY A 533 40.43 7.26 -4.31
N GLY A 534 39.41 8.08 -4.56
CA GLY A 534 39.33 9.47 -4.10
C GLY A 534 38.96 9.59 -2.62
N ASP A 535 38.56 10.80 -2.22
CA ASP A 535 38.15 11.11 -0.85
C ASP A 535 36.87 10.35 -0.45
N MET A 536 36.97 9.57 0.62
CA MET A 536 35.92 8.72 1.15
C MET A 536 35.48 9.11 2.57
N ASP A 537 36.04 10.18 3.15
CA ASP A 537 35.69 10.63 4.51
C ASP A 537 34.18 10.93 4.63
N GLU A 538 33.59 11.43 3.55
CA GLU A 538 32.15 11.66 3.39
C GLU A 538 31.53 10.85 2.23
N LEU A 539 32.18 9.77 1.80
CA LEU A 539 31.76 8.93 0.66
C LEU A 539 31.65 9.71 -0.65
N ASN A 540 32.52 10.72 -0.87
CA ASN A 540 32.43 11.62 -2.02
C ASN A 540 32.70 10.93 -3.35
N ASP A 541 33.54 9.89 -3.32
CA ASP A 541 33.96 9.13 -4.50
C ASP A 541 33.12 7.88 -4.77
N ALA A 542 32.12 7.58 -3.92
CA ALA A 542 31.22 6.43 -4.12
C ALA A 542 30.24 6.65 -5.30
N GLY A 543 29.78 5.56 -5.92
CA GLY A 543 28.68 5.57 -6.89
C GLY A 543 27.33 5.98 -6.29
N THR A 544 26.41 6.48 -7.12
CA THR A 544 25.05 6.86 -6.69
C THR A 544 24.17 5.65 -6.37
N TYR A 545 24.39 4.52 -7.05
CA TYR A 545 23.63 3.29 -6.84
C TYR A 545 24.38 2.34 -5.92
N PHE A 546 23.67 1.75 -4.97
CA PHE A 546 24.20 0.70 -4.11
C PHE A 546 23.26 -0.49 -4.09
N ASP A 547 23.84 -1.68 -4.14
CA ASP A 547 23.14 -2.95 -4.02
C ASP A 547 24.02 -3.98 -3.31
N LEU A 548 23.52 -4.50 -2.20
CA LEU A 548 24.17 -5.61 -1.50
C LEU A 548 23.83 -6.97 -2.14
N GLY A 549 22.71 -7.06 -2.85
CA GLY A 549 21.97 -8.28 -3.10
C GLY A 549 21.25 -8.80 -1.84
N PRO A 550 20.43 -9.84 -1.97
CA PRO A 550 19.75 -10.44 -0.83
C PRO A 550 20.79 -11.16 0.04
N ARG A 551 20.74 -10.94 1.35
CA ARG A 551 21.60 -11.59 2.34
C ARG A 551 20.80 -12.24 3.43
N LYS A 552 21.15 -13.50 3.72
CA LYS A 552 20.52 -14.29 4.76
C LYS A 552 20.90 -13.72 6.14
N VAL A 553 19.92 -13.55 7.02
CA VAL A 553 20.15 -13.17 8.41
C VAL A 553 20.10 -14.42 9.29
N THR A 554 21.19 -14.72 10.00
CA THR A 554 21.38 -15.97 10.74
C THR A 554 21.38 -15.79 12.25
N GLN A 555 21.52 -14.55 12.72
CA GLN A 555 21.61 -14.22 14.14
C GLN A 555 20.41 -13.36 14.57
N SER A 556 19.58 -13.89 15.47
CA SER A 556 18.49 -13.15 16.10
C SER A 556 19.01 -12.00 16.96
N GLY A 557 18.24 -10.92 17.04
CA GLY A 557 18.59 -9.73 17.80
C GLY A 557 18.04 -8.44 17.23
N ASN A 558 18.26 -7.35 17.96
CA ASN A 558 17.96 -6.00 17.54
C ASN A 558 19.25 -5.30 17.12
N TYR A 559 19.35 -4.92 15.85
CA TYR A 559 20.52 -4.29 15.26
C TYR A 559 20.18 -2.88 14.80
N ASN A 560 20.75 -1.89 15.48
CA ASN A 560 20.54 -0.49 15.14
C ASN A 560 21.69 0.00 14.26
N TYR A 561 21.36 0.81 13.28
CA TYR A 561 22.32 1.37 12.34
C TYR A 561 21.94 2.78 11.94
N MET A 562 22.89 3.50 11.36
CA MET A 562 22.69 4.85 10.88
C MET A 562 23.42 5.08 9.56
N CYS A 563 23.01 6.13 8.84
CA CYS A 563 23.83 6.69 7.77
C CYS A 563 24.76 7.75 8.36
N THR A 564 26.07 7.58 8.23
CA THR A 564 27.06 8.54 8.76
C THR A 564 27.03 9.88 8.02
N ARG A 565 26.73 9.86 6.71
CA ARG A 565 26.72 11.05 5.87
C ARG A 565 25.50 11.94 6.09
N ASN A 566 24.33 11.37 6.37
CA ASN A 566 23.07 12.11 6.35
C ASN A 566 22.58 12.57 7.74
N ASN A 567 23.49 12.65 8.73
CA ASN A 567 23.16 12.97 10.13
C ASN A 567 23.57 14.41 10.57
N ASN A 568 23.79 15.34 9.64
CA ASN A 568 24.33 16.69 9.94
C ASN A 568 23.27 17.81 10.17
N PHE A 569 21.96 17.53 10.12
CA PHE A 569 20.94 18.59 10.22
C PHE A 569 20.03 18.46 11.44
N SER A 570 20.12 19.43 12.36
CA SER A 570 19.18 19.60 13.49
C SER A 570 18.90 18.29 14.26
N ASN A 571 17.77 18.19 14.94
CA ASN A 571 17.30 17.03 15.71
C ASN A 571 17.05 15.73 14.88
N ARG A 572 17.71 15.56 13.72
CA ARG A 572 17.42 14.51 12.72
C ARG A 572 18.47 13.41 12.74
N SER A 573 18.03 12.22 12.37
CA SER A 573 18.84 11.03 12.47
C SER A 573 18.33 9.99 11.47
N GLN A 574 18.98 9.84 10.31
CA GLN A 574 18.75 8.70 9.41
C GLN A 574 19.29 7.45 10.12
N LYS A 575 18.43 6.83 10.94
CA LYS A 575 18.68 5.62 11.70
C LYS A 575 17.63 4.59 11.34
N GLY A 576 18.06 3.34 11.28
CA GLY A 576 17.21 2.20 11.06
C GLY A 576 17.46 1.13 12.10
N LYS A 577 16.50 0.21 12.19
CA LYS A 577 16.55 -0.96 13.06
C LYS A 577 16.25 -2.20 12.24
N LEU A 578 17.10 -3.21 12.36
CA LEU A 578 16.83 -4.55 11.88
C LEU A 578 16.51 -5.43 13.09
N VAL A 579 15.32 -6.02 13.10
CA VAL A 579 14.89 -7.00 14.09
C VAL A 579 14.92 -8.37 13.43
N VAL A 580 15.83 -9.22 13.88
CA VAL A 580 15.87 -10.63 13.48
C VAL A 580 15.27 -11.45 14.61
N THR A 581 14.20 -12.17 14.31
CA THR A 581 13.44 -12.93 15.31
C THR A 581 13.42 -14.41 14.98
N ASP A 582 13.58 -15.28 15.99
CA ASP A 582 13.32 -16.71 15.84
C ASP A 582 11.81 -16.97 15.70
N ALA A 583 10.98 -16.10 16.27
CA ALA A 583 9.53 -16.19 16.19
C ALA A 583 9.03 -16.01 14.74
N ALA A 584 8.19 -16.93 14.28
CA ALA A 584 7.43 -16.72 13.06
C ALA A 584 6.40 -15.61 13.31
N PHE A 585 6.22 -14.70 12.35
CA PHE A 585 5.31 -13.58 12.53
C PHE A 585 4.62 -13.17 11.23
N ALA A 586 3.48 -12.50 11.38
CA ALA A 586 2.77 -11.80 10.33
C ALA A 586 2.12 -10.54 10.91
N ASN A 587 1.92 -9.53 10.07
CA ASN A 587 1.12 -8.37 10.44
C ASN A 587 0.36 -7.86 9.22
N GLU A 588 -0.85 -7.34 9.45
CA GLU A 588 -1.66 -6.71 8.42
C GLU A 588 -2.47 -5.56 9.02
N TYR A 589 -2.73 -4.52 8.23
CA TYR A 589 -3.64 -3.45 8.63
C TYR A 589 -5.08 -3.92 8.42
N ILE A 590 -5.83 -4.07 9.51
CA ILE A 590 -7.23 -4.50 9.48
C ILE A 590 -8.12 -3.30 9.81
N GLY A 591 -9.15 -3.09 8.98
CA GLY A 591 -10.13 -2.02 9.12
C GLY A 591 -11.55 -2.51 9.38
N ALA A 592 -12.54 -1.66 9.11
CA ALA A 592 -13.96 -1.96 9.34
C ALA A 592 -14.51 -3.19 8.59
N LEU A 593 -13.91 -3.59 7.45
CA LEU A 593 -14.28 -4.82 6.74
C LEU A 593 -13.88 -6.11 7.46
N GLY A 594 -13.10 -6.01 8.53
CA GLY A 594 -12.42 -7.16 9.08
C GLY A 594 -11.30 -7.65 8.17
N GLY A 595 -10.80 -8.84 8.44
CA GLY A 595 -9.66 -9.43 7.76
C GLY A 595 -9.02 -10.52 8.61
N SER A 596 -7.93 -11.10 8.15
CA SER A 596 -7.16 -12.04 8.95
C SER A 596 -5.66 -11.84 8.84
N VAL A 597 -4.96 -12.25 9.88
CA VAL A 597 -3.49 -12.32 9.93
C VAL A 597 -3.13 -13.76 10.23
N SER A 598 -2.39 -14.40 9.32
CA SER A 598 -1.97 -15.79 9.46
C SER A 598 -0.45 -15.88 9.47
N VAL A 599 0.10 -16.56 10.47
CA VAL A 599 1.54 -16.80 10.56
C VAL A 599 1.93 -17.86 9.52
N PRO A 600 2.94 -17.61 8.67
CA PRO A 600 3.38 -18.58 7.67
C PRO A 600 3.81 -19.91 8.31
N ASN A 601 3.28 -21.03 7.80
CA ASN A 601 3.66 -22.38 8.23
C ASN A 601 4.44 -23.09 7.12
N THR A 602 5.75 -23.25 7.29
CA THR A 602 6.67 -23.85 6.32
C THR A 602 6.52 -25.37 6.15
N GLY A 603 5.75 -26.06 7.00
CA GLY A 603 5.53 -27.51 6.94
C GLY A 603 4.29 -27.95 6.16
N GLY A 604 3.45 -27.01 5.72
CA GLY A 604 2.09 -27.30 5.27
C GLY A 604 1.16 -27.67 6.44
N GLY A 605 -0.16 -27.46 6.28
CA GLY A 605 -1.16 -27.72 7.32
C GLY A 605 -1.72 -26.44 7.94
N THR A 606 -2.27 -26.55 9.15
CA THR A 606 -2.97 -25.45 9.82
C THR A 606 -1.99 -24.39 10.33
N SER A 607 -2.24 -23.12 10.02
CA SER A 607 -1.51 -21.98 10.59
C SER A 607 -2.23 -21.40 11.80
N THR A 608 -1.48 -20.78 12.71
CA THR A 608 -2.06 -19.85 13.68
C THR A 608 -2.54 -18.61 12.94
N GLU A 609 -3.77 -18.22 13.21
CA GLU A 609 -4.46 -17.16 12.49
C GLU A 609 -5.37 -16.39 13.46
N VAL A 610 -5.40 -15.07 13.33
CA VAL A 610 -6.42 -14.23 13.94
C VAL A 610 -7.35 -13.71 12.85
N VAL A 611 -8.66 -13.84 13.05
CA VAL A 611 -9.69 -13.35 12.15
C VAL A 611 -10.50 -12.28 12.86
N ALA A 612 -10.51 -11.07 12.31
CA ALA A 612 -11.39 -10.00 12.72
C ALA A 612 -12.64 -10.02 11.82
N PRO A 613 -13.85 -10.27 12.34
CA PRO A 613 -15.06 -10.13 11.53
C PRO A 613 -15.31 -8.66 11.15
N PRO A 614 -16.14 -8.39 10.12
CA PRO A 614 -16.58 -7.03 9.81
C PRO A 614 -17.17 -6.32 11.04
N GLY A 615 -16.76 -5.08 11.27
CA GLY A 615 -17.17 -4.29 12.44
C GLY A 615 -16.51 -4.66 13.77
N ALA A 616 -15.56 -5.62 13.79
CA ALA A 616 -14.78 -5.92 15.00
C ALA A 616 -13.98 -4.72 15.50
N LEU A 617 -13.42 -3.95 14.56
CA LEU A 617 -12.61 -2.77 14.82
C LEU A 617 -13.41 -1.50 14.52
N THR A 618 -13.41 -0.56 15.48
CA THR A 618 -14.03 0.76 15.31
C THR A 618 -13.16 1.73 14.52
N GLN A 619 -11.85 1.48 14.49
CA GLN A 619 -10.85 2.19 13.71
C GLN A 619 -9.84 1.17 13.18
N GLY A 620 -9.46 1.30 11.91
CA GLY A 620 -8.43 0.45 11.35
C GLY A 620 -7.09 0.58 12.07
N GLN A 621 -6.41 -0.54 12.27
CA GLN A 621 -5.12 -0.60 12.94
C GLN A 621 -4.30 -1.80 12.47
N LEU A 622 -2.98 -1.76 12.71
CA LEU A 622 -2.08 -2.88 12.44
C LEU A 622 -2.32 -3.98 13.46
N ILE A 623 -2.68 -5.17 12.99
CA ILE A 623 -2.79 -6.39 13.80
C ILE A 623 -1.57 -7.24 13.53
N GLY A 624 -0.85 -7.61 14.60
CA GLY A 624 0.34 -8.44 14.55
C GLY A 624 0.10 -9.78 15.22
N LEU A 625 0.65 -10.84 14.64
CA LEU A 625 0.57 -12.19 15.19
C LEU A 625 1.96 -12.82 15.12
N SER A 626 2.43 -13.41 16.22
CA SER A 626 3.72 -14.11 16.24
C SER A 626 3.68 -15.39 17.08
N GLU A 627 4.45 -16.40 16.67
CA GLU A 627 4.64 -17.69 17.35
C GLU A 627 6.08 -17.78 17.87
N THR A 628 6.25 -17.94 19.18
CA THR A 628 7.55 -18.14 19.83
C THR A 628 7.61 -19.53 20.46
N THR A 629 8.68 -20.28 20.19
CA THR A 629 8.86 -21.61 20.77
C THR A 629 9.02 -21.54 22.28
N GLN A 630 8.69 -22.63 22.97
CA GLN A 630 8.80 -22.71 24.43
C GLN A 630 10.24 -22.47 24.94
N SER A 631 11.27 -22.85 24.17
CA SER A 631 12.67 -22.68 24.59
C SER A 631 13.16 -21.23 24.52
N ASP A 632 12.51 -20.39 23.72
CA ASP A 632 12.99 -19.05 23.38
C ASP A 632 12.25 -17.93 24.12
N ILE A 633 11.24 -18.28 24.91
CA ILE A 633 10.38 -17.29 25.54
C ILE A 633 10.97 -16.75 26.84
N THR A 634 11.01 -15.42 26.96
CA THR A 634 11.32 -14.72 28.22
C THR A 634 10.03 -14.42 28.99
N VAL A 635 9.17 -15.42 29.24
CA VAL A 635 8.01 -15.22 30.15
C VAL A 635 8.49 -15.30 31.59
N VAL A 636 8.16 -14.28 32.38
CA VAL A 636 8.54 -14.20 33.80
C VAL A 636 7.76 -15.21 34.65
N VAL A 637 6.55 -15.60 34.23
CA VAL A 637 5.65 -16.54 34.94
C VAL A 637 4.98 -17.49 33.95
N HIS A 638 5.17 -18.79 34.12
CA HIS A 638 4.58 -19.83 33.27
C HIS A 638 3.06 -19.95 33.48
N ALA A 639 2.31 -20.22 32.40
CA ALA A 639 0.88 -20.49 32.49
C ALA A 639 0.61 -21.75 33.35
N PRO A 640 -0.57 -21.86 34.01
CA PRO A 640 -0.96 -23.06 34.73
C PRO A 640 -0.86 -24.30 33.83
N ASN A 641 -0.31 -25.39 34.37
CA ASN A 641 0.10 -26.61 33.64
C ASN A 641 1.28 -26.36 32.67
N SER A 642 2.43 -27.01 32.93
CA SER A 642 3.66 -26.86 32.12
C SER A 642 3.68 -27.71 30.84
N ASP A 643 2.64 -28.50 30.61
CA ASP A 643 2.51 -29.40 29.46
C ASP A 643 1.88 -28.65 28.27
N TYR A 644 2.65 -27.75 27.66
CA TYR A 644 2.21 -26.99 26.49
C TYR A 644 2.18 -27.85 25.24
N VAL A 645 1.16 -27.61 24.41
CA VAL A 645 0.89 -28.32 23.16
C VAL A 645 0.79 -27.38 21.96
N SER A 646 1.08 -26.09 22.17
CA SER A 646 1.31 -25.09 21.13
C SER A 646 2.58 -24.30 21.45
N ASP A 647 3.09 -23.58 20.46
CA ASP A 647 3.98 -22.45 20.69
C ASP A 647 3.21 -21.31 21.39
N PHE A 648 3.96 -20.37 21.98
CA PHE A 648 3.36 -19.17 22.56
C PHE A 648 3.01 -18.19 21.45
N VAL A 649 1.77 -17.73 21.46
CA VAL A 649 1.23 -16.83 20.44
C VAL A 649 1.09 -15.44 21.03
N LYS A 650 1.70 -14.43 20.40
CA LYS A 650 1.49 -13.02 20.75
C LYS A 650 0.61 -12.35 19.71
N LEU A 651 -0.49 -11.77 20.16
CA LEU A 651 -1.41 -10.95 19.37
C LEU A 651 -1.21 -9.47 19.75
N GLU A 652 -0.86 -8.64 18.76
CA GLU A 652 -0.65 -7.20 18.91
C GLU A 652 -1.74 -6.38 18.20
N PRO A 653 -2.12 -5.21 18.74
CA PRO A 653 -1.59 -4.59 19.96
C PRO A 653 -2.11 -5.25 21.25
N GLU A 654 -1.31 -5.21 22.32
CA GLU A 654 -1.75 -5.72 23.64
C GLU A 654 -2.89 -4.87 24.22
N GLY A 655 -3.81 -5.50 24.95
CA GLY A 655 -5.00 -4.84 25.50
C GLY A 655 -6.20 -4.90 24.57
N LYS A 656 -7.27 -4.13 24.85
CA LYS A 656 -8.54 -4.25 24.12
C LYS A 656 -8.39 -3.83 22.66
N ILE A 657 -8.74 -4.74 21.74
CA ILE A 657 -8.67 -4.56 20.28
C ILE A 657 -10.08 -4.39 19.69
N SER A 658 -11.02 -5.28 20.04
CA SER A 658 -12.35 -5.33 19.42
C SER A 658 -13.47 -5.09 20.44
N SER A 659 -14.66 -4.81 19.93
CA SER A 659 -15.86 -4.69 20.76
C SER A 659 -16.39 -6.05 21.22
N ASP A 660 -17.12 -6.07 22.34
CA ASP A 660 -17.74 -7.29 22.88
C ASP A 660 -18.81 -7.87 21.93
N SER A 661 -19.40 -7.01 21.10
CA SER A 661 -20.39 -7.39 20.07
C SER A 661 -19.79 -8.07 18.84
N ALA A 662 -18.49 -7.92 18.59
CA ALA A 662 -17.80 -8.45 17.43
C ALA A 662 -16.35 -8.81 17.79
N MET A 663 -16.20 -9.90 18.56
CA MET A 663 -14.90 -10.40 19.01
C MET A 663 -14.07 -10.98 17.87
N LEU A 664 -12.75 -10.95 18.03
CA LEU A 664 -11.82 -11.65 17.14
C LEU A 664 -11.93 -13.16 17.36
N THR A 665 -11.69 -13.94 16.32
CA THR A 665 -11.48 -15.39 16.42
C THR A 665 -9.99 -15.67 16.31
N LEU A 666 -9.38 -16.17 17.38
CA LEU A 666 -7.99 -16.61 17.37
C LEU A 666 -7.95 -18.13 17.23
N LYS A 667 -7.24 -18.58 16.20
CA LYS A 667 -6.96 -19.97 15.88
C LYS A 667 -5.49 -20.24 16.19
N ILE A 668 -5.22 -21.16 17.11
CA ILE A 668 -3.86 -21.54 17.49
C ILE A 668 -3.54 -22.94 16.97
N LYS A 669 -2.47 -23.04 16.20
CA LYS A 669 -1.89 -24.30 15.73
C LYS A 669 -1.37 -25.12 16.91
N LEU A 670 -1.65 -26.43 16.90
CA LEU A 670 -1.07 -27.38 17.84
C LEU A 670 0.20 -28.00 17.27
N ASN A 671 1.17 -28.29 18.14
CA ASN A 671 2.45 -28.91 17.78
C ASN A 671 2.31 -30.42 17.45
N GLY A 672 1.12 -30.99 17.69
CA GLY A 672 0.73 -32.35 17.35
C GLY A 672 -0.68 -32.66 17.83
N ASP A 673 -1.23 -33.80 17.40
CA ASP A 673 -2.54 -34.25 17.88
C ASP A 673 -2.49 -34.66 19.36
N LEU A 674 -3.55 -34.31 20.08
CA LEU A 674 -3.71 -34.69 21.48
C LEU A 674 -4.13 -36.17 21.61
N PRO A 675 -3.50 -36.96 22.50
CA PRO A 675 -3.99 -38.29 22.80
C PRO A 675 -5.40 -38.23 23.40
N SER A 676 -6.20 -39.28 23.20
CA SER A 676 -7.63 -39.34 23.58
C SER A 676 -7.95 -39.15 25.08
N LEU A 677 -6.94 -39.17 25.94
CA LEU A 677 -7.07 -38.94 27.39
C LEU A 677 -6.91 -37.47 27.79
N TYR A 678 -6.57 -36.59 26.84
CA TYR A 678 -6.25 -35.19 27.10
C TYR A 678 -7.18 -34.26 26.34
N VAL A 679 -7.49 -33.13 26.97
CA VAL A 679 -8.21 -32.01 26.37
C VAL A 679 -7.32 -30.76 26.36
N PRO A 680 -7.44 -29.91 25.32
CA PRO A 680 -6.71 -28.65 25.30
C PRO A 680 -7.31 -27.66 26.31
N GLU A 681 -6.47 -26.78 26.83
CA GLU A 681 -6.84 -25.64 27.65
C GLU A 681 -6.09 -24.42 27.14
N VAL A 682 -6.82 -23.33 26.86
CA VAL A 682 -6.22 -22.08 26.37
C VAL A 682 -6.04 -21.15 27.55
N TYR A 683 -4.86 -20.56 27.64
CA TYR A 683 -4.52 -19.53 28.62
C TYR A 683 -4.14 -18.24 27.92
N MET A 684 -4.56 -17.11 28.50
CA MET A 684 -4.24 -15.77 28.03
C MET A 684 -3.64 -14.91 29.14
N SER A 685 -2.62 -14.14 28.81
CA SER A 685 -2.01 -13.11 29.66
C SER A 685 -1.95 -11.79 28.92
N ALA A 686 -2.37 -10.69 29.57
CA ALA A 686 -2.40 -9.38 28.94
C ALA A 686 -1.00 -8.80 28.66
N ASP A 687 -0.06 -9.00 29.59
CA ASP A 687 1.31 -8.43 29.54
C ASP A 687 2.41 -9.51 29.49
N GLY A 688 2.05 -10.79 29.58
CA GLY A 688 3.00 -11.91 29.58
C GLY A 688 3.85 -12.00 30.85
N THR A 689 3.50 -11.32 31.96
CA THR A 689 4.38 -11.25 33.15
C THR A 689 3.73 -11.62 34.48
N ASN A 690 2.41 -11.44 34.69
CA ASN A 690 1.85 -11.55 36.06
C ASN A 690 0.66 -12.51 36.27
N THR A 691 -0.24 -12.65 35.29
CA THR A 691 -1.46 -13.49 35.44
C THR A 691 -1.87 -14.14 34.13
N TRP A 692 -2.26 -15.41 34.21
CA TRP A 692 -2.80 -16.20 33.11
C TRP A 692 -4.24 -16.60 33.42
N ASN A 693 -5.17 -16.28 32.52
CA ASN A 693 -6.58 -16.61 32.64
C ASN A 693 -6.95 -17.71 31.65
N LYS A 694 -7.66 -18.73 32.12
CA LYS A 694 -8.19 -19.78 31.25
C LYS A 694 -9.34 -19.22 30.41
N LEU A 695 -9.28 -19.40 29.10
CA LEU A 695 -10.33 -19.01 28.17
C LEU A 695 -11.24 -20.19 27.82
N ALA A 696 -12.48 -19.89 27.45
CA ALA A 696 -13.38 -20.87 26.89
C ALA A 696 -12.97 -21.21 25.46
N LEU A 697 -12.85 -22.50 25.17
CA LEU A 697 -12.62 -23.02 23.82
C LEU A 697 -13.92 -23.04 23.04
N ASP A 698 -13.90 -22.50 21.82
CA ASP A 698 -15.05 -22.60 20.91
C ASP A 698 -14.96 -23.88 20.06
N GLU A 699 -13.75 -24.23 19.59
CA GLU A 699 -13.52 -25.40 18.75
C GLU A 699 -12.16 -26.07 19.04
N HIS A 700 -12.12 -27.39 18.95
CA HIS A 700 -10.90 -28.20 18.91
C HIS A 700 -11.02 -29.21 17.76
N GLN A 701 -10.11 -29.14 16.79
CA GLN A 701 -9.98 -30.11 15.72
C GLN A 701 -8.52 -30.63 15.66
N SER A 702 -8.28 -31.65 14.84
CA SER A 702 -6.91 -32.12 14.59
C SER A 702 -6.02 -30.96 14.10
N GLY A 703 -4.92 -30.76 14.80
CA GLY A 703 -3.92 -29.72 14.51
C GLY A 703 -4.24 -28.28 14.96
N TYR A 704 -5.42 -27.97 15.53
CA TYR A 704 -5.68 -26.61 16.04
C TYR A 704 -6.78 -26.50 17.10
N VAL A 705 -6.76 -25.38 17.82
CA VAL A 705 -7.88 -24.90 18.63
C VAL A 705 -8.29 -23.50 18.19
N SER A 706 -9.56 -23.14 18.38
CA SER A 706 -10.01 -21.75 18.20
C SER A 706 -10.92 -21.28 19.31
N PHE A 707 -10.86 -19.99 19.57
CA PHE A 707 -11.62 -19.31 20.61
C PHE A 707 -11.76 -17.83 20.28
N ARG A 708 -12.77 -17.18 20.86
CA ARG A 708 -12.95 -15.74 20.73
C ARG A 708 -12.18 -14.93 21.77
N THR A 709 -11.64 -13.80 21.34
CA THR A 709 -10.96 -12.84 22.22
C THR A 709 -11.23 -11.40 21.75
N ASP A 710 -11.33 -10.46 22.69
CA ASP A 710 -11.52 -9.04 22.40
C ASP A 710 -10.24 -8.22 22.57
N SER A 711 -9.18 -8.87 23.01
CA SER A 711 -7.94 -8.23 23.44
C SER A 711 -6.75 -8.91 22.76
N GLY A 712 -5.66 -8.17 22.58
CA GLY A 712 -4.35 -8.73 22.31
C GLY A 712 -3.62 -9.04 23.61
N GLY A 713 -2.53 -9.78 23.47
CA GLY A 713 -1.78 -10.33 24.60
C GLY A 713 -1.04 -11.61 24.20
N HIS A 714 -0.65 -12.38 25.19
CA HIS A 714 0.07 -13.65 25.06
C HIS A 714 -0.89 -14.81 25.29
N TYR A 715 -0.82 -15.81 24.42
CA TYR A 715 -1.69 -16.98 24.44
C TYR A 715 -0.84 -18.25 24.38
N VAL A 716 -1.29 -19.30 25.05
CA VAL A 716 -0.69 -20.64 24.94
C VAL A 716 -1.76 -21.70 25.16
N VAL A 717 -1.58 -22.85 24.52
CA VAL A 717 -2.42 -24.02 24.72
C VAL A 717 -1.65 -25.04 25.55
N SER A 718 -2.20 -25.44 26.68
CA SER A 718 -1.74 -26.60 27.45
C SER A 718 -2.69 -27.76 27.28
N LYS A 719 -2.28 -28.95 27.72
CA LYS A 719 -3.19 -30.10 27.87
C LYS A 719 -3.51 -30.33 29.34
N SER A 720 -4.74 -30.78 29.60
CA SER A 720 -5.13 -31.34 30.90
C SER A 720 -5.82 -32.69 30.69
N VAL A 721 -5.85 -33.49 31.75
CA VAL A 721 -6.43 -34.84 31.67
C VAL A 721 -7.95 -34.74 31.64
N ASP A 722 -8.58 -35.43 30.69
CA ASP A 722 -10.04 -35.48 30.59
C ASP A 722 -10.61 -36.32 31.75
N ALA A 723 -11.44 -35.67 32.57
CA ALA A 723 -12.08 -36.29 33.73
C ALA A 723 -13.00 -37.46 33.34
N GLY A 724 -13.60 -37.45 32.13
CA GLY A 724 -14.52 -38.48 31.69
C GLY A 724 -13.86 -39.85 31.49
N PRO A 725 -12.92 -39.97 30.53
CA PRO A 725 -12.13 -41.19 30.31
C PRO A 725 -11.38 -41.67 31.55
N MET A 726 -10.86 -40.75 32.36
CA MET A 726 -10.19 -41.11 33.62
C MET A 726 -11.15 -41.69 34.66
N ALA A 727 -12.33 -41.11 34.82
CA ALA A 727 -13.36 -41.68 35.69
C ALA A 727 -13.75 -43.09 35.20
N GLY A 728 -13.87 -43.28 33.88
CA GLY A 728 -14.11 -44.59 33.26
C GLY A 728 -13.00 -45.61 33.53
N LEU A 729 -11.72 -45.21 33.40
CA LEU A 729 -10.57 -46.06 33.72
C LEU A 729 -10.52 -46.43 35.21
N ILE A 730 -10.73 -45.45 36.10
CA ILE A 730 -10.75 -45.67 37.56
C ILE A 730 -11.90 -46.61 37.93
N LEU A 731 -13.11 -46.39 37.39
CA LEU A 731 -14.25 -47.29 37.57
C LEU A 731 -13.95 -48.70 37.05
N GLY A 732 -13.35 -48.81 35.87
CA GLY A 732 -12.94 -50.09 35.29
C GLY A 732 -11.94 -50.84 36.16
N VAL A 733 -10.94 -50.15 36.72
CA VAL A 733 -9.97 -50.73 37.65
C VAL A 733 -10.65 -51.14 38.96
N ILE A 734 -11.52 -50.31 39.53
CA ILE A 734 -12.26 -50.63 40.76
C ILE A 734 -13.14 -51.87 40.54
N VAL A 735 -13.89 -51.92 39.44
CA VAL A 735 -14.73 -53.08 39.09
C VAL A 735 -13.86 -54.32 38.85
N GLY A 736 -12.74 -54.19 38.16
CA GLY A 736 -11.78 -55.28 37.94
C GLY A 736 -11.21 -55.84 39.24
N VAL A 737 -10.81 -54.96 40.17
CA VAL A 737 -10.34 -55.35 41.51
C VAL A 737 -11.45 -56.03 42.31
N LEU A 738 -12.67 -55.50 42.29
CA LEU A 738 -13.82 -56.10 42.97
C LEU A 738 -14.17 -57.48 42.40
N LEU A 739 -14.09 -57.67 41.09
CA LEU A 739 -14.26 -58.97 40.44
C LEU A 739 -13.16 -59.96 40.82
N LEU A 740 -11.90 -59.51 40.86
CA LEU A 740 -10.75 -60.32 41.29
C LEU A 740 -10.89 -60.76 42.76
N VAL A 741 -11.27 -59.84 43.64
CA VAL A 741 -11.57 -60.12 45.05
C VAL A 741 -12.76 -61.09 45.15
N GLY A 742 -13.82 -60.88 44.36
CA GLY A 742 -14.97 -61.78 44.27
C GLY A 742 -14.59 -63.19 43.84
N ILE A 743 -13.75 -63.33 42.81
CA ILE A 743 -13.20 -64.60 42.34
C ILE A 743 -12.34 -65.25 43.43
N ILE A 744 -11.45 -64.49 44.08
CA ILE A 744 -10.60 -65.02 45.17
C ILE A 744 -11.47 -65.50 46.35
N VAL A 745 -12.51 -64.76 46.71
CA VAL A 745 -13.47 -65.14 47.76
C VAL A 745 -14.25 -66.39 47.36
N LEU A 746 -14.72 -66.49 46.10
CA LEU A 746 -15.38 -67.68 45.55
C LEU A 746 -14.45 -68.90 45.54
N LEU A 747 -13.21 -68.76 45.08
CA LEU A 747 -12.18 -69.81 45.10
C LEU A 747 -11.86 -70.25 46.53
N LYS A 748 -11.84 -69.32 47.50
CA LYS A 748 -11.58 -69.60 48.92
C LYS A 748 -12.77 -70.25 49.62
N LYS A 749 -14.02 -69.88 49.27
CA LYS A 749 -15.25 -70.46 49.81
C LYS A 749 -15.56 -71.84 49.22
N ASN A 750 -15.24 -72.05 47.94
CA ASN A 750 -15.39 -73.32 47.23
C ASN A 750 -14.12 -74.17 47.23
N ARG A 751 -13.16 -73.91 48.13
CA ARG A 751 -11.91 -74.68 48.26
C ARG A 751 -12.16 -76.20 48.41
N ASN A 752 -13.26 -76.57 49.09
CA ASN A 752 -13.65 -77.96 49.29
C ASN A 752 -14.28 -78.60 48.03
N ILE A 753 -14.89 -77.80 47.15
CA ILE A 753 -15.45 -78.26 45.86
C ILE A 753 -14.34 -78.35 44.80
N LEU A 754 -13.44 -77.37 44.74
CA LEU A 754 -12.29 -77.37 43.82
C LEU A 754 -11.26 -78.46 44.17
N ALA A 755 -11.13 -78.84 45.45
CA ALA A 755 -10.36 -80.00 45.86
C ALA A 755 -10.95 -81.33 45.33
N SER A 756 -12.26 -81.42 45.07
CA SER A 756 -12.88 -82.61 44.47
C SER A 756 -12.65 -82.73 42.96
N TYR A 757 -12.27 -81.64 42.29
CA TYR A 757 -11.90 -81.63 40.86
C TYR A 757 -10.42 -81.94 40.61
N LYS A 758 -9.58 -82.00 41.65
CA LYS A 758 -8.17 -82.39 41.51
C LYS A 758 -7.95 -83.84 41.07
N ASN A 759 -9.01 -84.66 41.05
CA ASN A 759 -9.00 -86.03 40.51
C ASN A 759 -9.77 -86.17 39.19
N LYS A 760 -10.17 -85.06 38.55
CA LYS A 760 -10.76 -85.05 37.19
C LYS A 760 -10.33 -83.78 36.43
N VAL A 761 -9.03 -83.67 36.17
CA VAL A 761 -8.47 -83.02 34.98
C VAL A 761 -7.37 -83.93 34.46
#